data_AF-A0A5B7DW69-F1
#
_entry.id   AF-A0A5B7DW69-F1
#
_cell.length_a   1.000
_cell.length_b   1.000
_cell.length_c   1.000
_cell.angle_alpha   90.00
_cell.angle_beta   90.00
_cell.angle_gamma   90.00
#
_symmetry.space_group_name_H-M   'P 1'
#
loop_
_entity.id
_entity.type
_entity.pdbx_description
1 polymer ?
#
loop_
_entity_poly.entity_id
_entity_poly.type
_entity_poly.pdbx_seq_one_letter_code
_entity_poly.pdbx_strand_id
1 'polypeptide(L)'
;MEHEVQNLMLLTLPGNLREQASQLISVSKTNEEERLLKHSYKYGRYHSHRREHHVSDSDEQVKSQAKKAAIPLAIAQLIMKLWSPKMRRHAEKLILQKGVEEGYLKEHHFKWVHVLEDQEEECNQEESWFIDNIDDTIIKLVWDIFDMKTHYSQVTSHRLWILRSYHRLKEFMPSLQEEIIDRHDLTKYAFSQAVGYTLKWVHTSYHEIWKTACDFHLFNEPHHPQAWSKVHTPEEKRTKLLKWLSGASDSHTGCPYGLDITNLDLSTEDFAEPFLLESYIDMVGVEWERKKGMDLNISTRNLAFIDDKFLARYTKKQHRIIRNLIEKITAADQSWNNLDLTAGESFLLSTVPAHRKGKFACQLEMQRKNEMSRMEYRAPAGISKAEAELQKQEAMKKAQIKSFYILIAKTVTELWDPSFRNRVENLILKKAVMEKQIKSNYIDWILVFENKDSSQAETSSKEDSDELPIKDEDIVKLLWDEFMLSEHFTQVQQHRHWIRQSYQHLAHFMPELPEEVIERHDLSKLAFSQSIGYTLKWVHNINLPVWRKACDLHLNNEPHHPQLWCNKNTVEHKQNCLEKWLGDRESYGVVVSALDLKSENMARVFLLESLIDMVAVEWERNKGQKPDMTYTELIYMEEKFLSRYTPSDKTFIMERMSVIREADNPQPVS
;
A
#
# COMPACT_ATOMS: atom_id res chain seq x y z
N MET A 1 26.21 -21.60 -31.50
CA MET A 1 25.46 -20.41 -31.05
C MET A 1 26.39 -19.24 -30.76
N GLU A 2 27.19 -19.22 -29.68
CA GLU A 2 28.03 -18.04 -29.34
C GLU A 2 28.94 -17.54 -30.48
N HIS A 3 29.70 -18.44 -31.12
CA HIS A 3 30.52 -18.10 -32.29
C HIS A 3 29.70 -17.66 -33.52
N GLU A 4 28.49 -18.19 -33.69
CA GLU A 4 27.58 -17.79 -34.76
C GLU A 4 27.04 -16.37 -34.52
N VAL A 5 26.64 -16.07 -33.29
CA VAL A 5 26.18 -14.72 -32.89
C VAL A 5 27.32 -13.71 -33.03
N GLN A 6 28.53 -14.05 -32.58
CA GLN A 6 29.70 -13.20 -32.76
C GLN A 6 29.97 -12.93 -34.24
N ASN A 7 29.94 -13.95 -35.10
CA ASN A 7 30.09 -13.76 -36.55
C ASN A 7 29.02 -12.83 -37.11
N LEU A 8 27.76 -13.01 -36.73
CA LEU A 8 26.67 -12.13 -37.17
C LEU A 8 26.88 -10.68 -36.71
N MET A 9 27.25 -10.46 -35.45
CA MET A 9 27.61 -9.14 -34.93
C MET A 9 28.71 -8.47 -35.77
N LEU A 10 29.77 -9.22 -36.11
CA LEU A 10 30.90 -8.70 -36.91
C LEU A 10 30.53 -8.43 -38.37
N LEU A 11 29.62 -9.22 -38.95
CA LEU A 11 29.10 -9.01 -40.29
C LEU A 11 28.28 -7.72 -40.39
N THR A 12 27.65 -7.28 -39.29
CA THR A 12 26.93 -6.01 -39.28
C THR A 12 27.83 -4.76 -39.24
N LEU A 13 29.15 -4.92 -39.09
CA LEU A 13 30.06 -3.80 -38.86
C LEU A 13 31.12 -3.60 -39.95
N PRO A 14 31.52 -2.34 -40.21
CA PRO A 14 32.75 -2.01 -40.93
C PRO A 14 33.98 -2.66 -40.29
N GLY A 15 34.99 -2.96 -41.11
CA GLY A 15 36.19 -3.68 -40.69
C GLY A 15 36.93 -3.05 -39.50
N ASN A 16 36.97 -1.72 -39.41
CA ASN A 16 37.64 -0.99 -38.33
C ASN A 16 36.93 -1.06 -36.96
N LEU A 17 35.67 -1.52 -36.91
CA LEU A 17 34.90 -1.67 -35.66
C LEU A 17 34.82 -3.12 -35.16
N ARG A 18 35.28 -4.09 -35.97
CA ARG A 18 35.17 -5.54 -35.67
C ARG A 18 35.95 -5.96 -34.42
N GLU A 19 37.11 -5.36 -34.17
CA GLU A 19 37.89 -5.65 -32.96
C GLU A 19 37.16 -5.17 -31.70
N GLN A 20 36.64 -3.94 -31.72
CA GLN A 20 35.86 -3.38 -30.61
C GLN A 20 34.62 -4.23 -30.32
N ALA A 21 33.90 -4.68 -31.35
CA ALA A 21 32.73 -5.54 -31.19
C ALA A 21 33.08 -6.92 -30.63
N SER A 22 34.24 -7.48 -30.98
CA SER A 22 34.71 -8.75 -30.41
C SER A 22 35.00 -8.62 -28.90
N GLN A 23 35.48 -7.45 -28.46
CA GLN A 23 35.71 -7.17 -27.04
C GLN A 23 34.41 -7.03 -26.24
N LEU A 24 33.31 -6.55 -26.85
CA LEU A 24 32.03 -6.35 -26.17
C LEU A 24 31.45 -7.62 -25.53
N ILE A 25 31.60 -8.79 -26.16
CA ILE A 25 31.11 -10.06 -25.61
C ILE A 25 31.84 -10.39 -24.30
N SER A 26 33.17 -10.25 -24.30
CA SER A 26 34.01 -10.51 -23.13
C SER A 26 33.66 -9.55 -21.98
N VAL A 27 33.59 -8.25 -22.27
CA VAL A 27 33.23 -7.22 -21.28
C VAL A 27 31.81 -7.41 -20.74
N SER A 28 30.84 -7.72 -21.62
CA SER A 28 29.45 -7.98 -21.20
C SER A 28 29.33 -9.18 -20.28
N LYS A 29 30.12 -10.24 -20.54
CA LYS A 29 30.19 -11.40 -19.66
C LYS A 29 30.72 -11.04 -18.28
N THR A 30 31.84 -10.32 -18.20
CA THR A 30 32.39 -9.86 -16.92
C THR A 30 31.41 -8.98 -16.14
N ASN A 31 30.73 -8.06 -16.82
CA ASN A 31 29.74 -7.17 -16.19
C ASN A 31 28.53 -7.94 -15.62
N GLU A 32 28.01 -8.93 -16.35
CA GLU A 32 26.88 -9.75 -15.88
C GLU A 32 27.28 -10.68 -14.74
N GLU A 33 28.49 -11.25 -14.76
CA GLU A 33 29.03 -12.03 -13.64
C GLU A 33 29.12 -11.17 -12.37
N GLU A 34 29.71 -9.97 -12.47
CA GLU A 34 29.82 -9.05 -11.33
C GLU A 34 28.44 -8.62 -10.79
N ARG A 35 27.48 -8.34 -11.70
CA ARG A 35 26.12 -7.95 -11.33
C ARG A 35 25.40 -9.06 -10.57
N LEU A 36 25.42 -10.28 -11.07
CA LEU A 36 24.75 -11.42 -10.44
C LEU A 36 25.40 -11.78 -9.10
N LEU A 37 26.73 -11.72 -9.00
CA LEU A 37 27.45 -11.87 -7.74
C LEU A 37 27.01 -10.82 -6.72
N LYS A 38 27.02 -9.52 -7.07
CA LYS A 38 26.55 -8.44 -6.18
C LYS A 38 25.11 -8.65 -5.70
N HIS A 39 24.23 -9.12 -6.59
CA HIS A 39 22.84 -9.38 -6.26
C HIS A 39 22.72 -10.56 -5.27
N SER A 40 23.44 -11.66 -5.50
CA SER A 40 23.44 -12.81 -4.58
C SER A 40 23.83 -12.41 -3.15
N TYR A 41 24.86 -11.56 -3.00
CA TYR A 41 25.31 -11.05 -1.69
C TYR A 41 24.28 -10.14 -1.01
N LYS A 42 23.64 -9.23 -1.76
CA LYS A 42 22.69 -8.26 -1.19
C LYS A 42 21.44 -8.95 -0.63
N TYR A 43 20.93 -9.97 -1.33
CA TYR A 43 19.74 -10.71 -0.88
C TYR A 43 20.08 -11.78 0.17
N GLY A 44 21.30 -12.33 0.18
CA GLY A 44 21.77 -13.23 1.23
C GLY A 44 21.76 -12.59 2.63
N ARG A 45 22.10 -11.29 2.75
CA ARG A 45 22.08 -10.59 4.06
C ARG A 45 20.68 -10.27 4.59
N TYR A 46 19.71 -10.02 3.71
CA TYR A 46 18.35 -9.67 4.14
C TYR A 46 17.51 -10.89 4.56
N HIS A 47 17.93 -12.09 4.17
CA HIS A 47 17.22 -13.35 4.45
C HIS A 47 17.93 -14.29 5.42
N SER A 48 19.11 -13.92 5.94
CA SER A 48 19.90 -14.73 6.88
C SER A 48 19.20 -15.04 8.21
N HIS A 49 18.11 -14.33 8.55
CA HIS A 49 17.34 -14.59 9.77
C HIS A 49 16.13 -15.52 9.58
N ARG A 50 15.85 -16.02 8.36
CA ARG A 50 14.61 -16.79 8.14
C ARG A 50 14.73 -18.12 7.42
N ARG A 51 15.89 -18.53 6.89
CA ARG A 51 16.05 -19.87 6.29
C ARG A 51 17.50 -20.38 6.37
N GLU A 52 17.73 -21.40 7.19
CA GLU A 52 18.95 -22.24 7.19
C GLU A 52 19.02 -23.20 5.98
N HIS A 53 18.13 -23.07 4.99
CA HIS A 53 17.99 -24.03 3.88
C HIS A 53 17.97 -23.42 2.48
N HIS A 54 18.28 -22.13 2.29
CA HIS A 54 18.60 -21.66 0.94
C HIS A 54 20.06 -21.97 0.62
N VAL A 55 20.23 -23.13 -0.03
CA VAL A 55 21.40 -23.54 -0.80
C VAL A 55 22.01 -22.31 -1.47
N SER A 56 23.28 -22.04 -1.20
CA SER A 56 24.07 -21.11 -1.99
C SER A 56 23.94 -21.54 -3.46
N ASP A 57 23.33 -20.71 -4.30
CA ASP A 57 23.47 -20.90 -5.75
C ASP A 57 24.97 -21.04 -6.00
N SER A 58 25.41 -22.17 -6.56
CA SER A 58 26.83 -22.41 -6.72
C SER A 58 27.41 -21.34 -7.65
N ASP A 59 28.66 -20.93 -7.44
CA ASP A 59 29.34 -19.99 -8.34
C ASP A 59 29.23 -20.40 -9.83
N GLU A 60 29.10 -21.70 -10.09
CA GLU A 60 28.84 -22.26 -11.42
C GLU A 60 27.46 -21.89 -11.98
N GLN A 61 26.41 -21.88 -11.16
CA GLN A 61 25.08 -21.43 -11.59
C GLN A 61 25.09 -19.94 -11.92
N VAL A 62 25.77 -19.11 -11.11
CA VAL A 62 25.92 -17.67 -11.38
C VAL A 62 26.68 -17.44 -12.68
N LYS A 63 27.81 -18.14 -12.90
CA LYS A 63 28.57 -18.07 -14.16
C LYS A 63 27.77 -18.53 -15.37
N SER A 64 26.97 -19.59 -15.22
CA SER A 64 26.10 -20.11 -16.27
C SER A 64 25.00 -19.11 -16.65
N GLN A 65 24.35 -18.49 -15.65
CA GLN A 65 23.37 -17.44 -15.88
C GLN A 65 24.00 -16.19 -16.51
N ALA A 66 25.16 -15.75 -16.01
CA ALA A 66 25.89 -14.62 -16.57
C ALA A 66 26.24 -14.85 -18.04
N LYS A 67 26.73 -16.06 -18.38
CA LYS A 67 27.02 -16.43 -19.77
C LYS A 67 25.79 -16.33 -20.67
N LYS A 68 24.61 -16.73 -20.18
CA LYS A 68 23.35 -16.61 -20.94
C LYS A 68 22.93 -15.15 -21.14
N ALA A 69 23.10 -14.30 -20.13
CA ALA A 69 22.75 -12.87 -20.20
C ALA A 69 23.78 -12.01 -20.97
N ALA A 70 25.03 -12.50 -21.08
CA ALA A 70 26.13 -11.77 -21.72
C ALA A 70 25.90 -11.50 -23.21
N ILE A 71 25.34 -12.49 -23.94
CA ILE A 71 25.12 -12.37 -25.39
C ILE A 71 24.10 -11.26 -25.70
N PRO A 72 22.89 -11.24 -25.10
CA PRO A 72 21.95 -10.13 -25.29
C PRO A 72 22.53 -8.77 -24.90
N LEU A 73 23.28 -8.70 -23.79
CA LEU A 73 23.91 -7.44 -23.39
C LEU A 73 24.94 -6.96 -24.43
N ALA A 74 25.76 -7.86 -24.98
CA ALA A 74 26.72 -7.53 -26.01
C ALA A 74 26.05 -7.03 -27.29
N ILE A 75 24.93 -7.64 -27.71
CA ILE A 75 24.13 -7.18 -28.85
C ILE A 75 23.55 -5.79 -28.56
N ALA A 76 22.98 -5.56 -27.37
CA ALA A 76 22.44 -4.25 -27.00
C ALA A 76 23.55 -3.17 -26.98
N GLN A 77 24.73 -3.48 -26.47
CA GLN A 77 25.87 -2.56 -26.47
C GLN A 77 26.39 -2.29 -27.90
N LEU A 78 26.44 -3.30 -28.76
CA LEU A 78 26.77 -3.14 -30.18
C LEU A 78 25.81 -2.13 -30.84
N ILE A 79 24.50 -2.33 -30.66
CA ILE A 79 23.46 -1.47 -31.26
C ILE A 79 23.55 -0.04 -30.71
N MET A 80 23.63 0.10 -29.38
CA MET A 80 23.54 1.42 -28.75
C MET A 80 24.85 2.22 -28.79
N LYS A 81 26.01 1.56 -28.84
CA LYS A 81 27.32 2.23 -28.75
C LYS A 81 28.13 2.24 -30.04
N LEU A 82 28.03 1.20 -30.88
CA LEU A 82 28.88 1.06 -32.07
C LEU A 82 28.15 1.30 -33.38
N TRP A 83 26.86 0.97 -33.49
CA TRP A 83 26.10 1.28 -34.69
C TRP A 83 26.00 2.79 -34.88
N SER A 84 26.18 3.24 -36.12
CA SER A 84 25.98 4.64 -36.46
C SER A 84 24.48 5.00 -36.36
N PRO A 85 24.13 6.29 -36.18
CA PRO A 85 22.74 6.73 -36.23
C PRO A 85 22.01 6.32 -37.53
N LYS A 86 22.71 6.30 -38.67
CA LYS A 86 22.16 5.85 -39.97
C LYS A 86 21.82 4.36 -39.95
N MET A 87 22.72 3.54 -39.39
CA MET A 87 22.50 2.09 -39.27
C MET A 87 21.37 1.74 -38.30
N ARG A 88 21.27 2.45 -37.17
CA ARG A 88 20.14 2.28 -36.23
C ARG A 88 18.80 2.61 -36.88
N ARG A 89 18.71 3.68 -37.67
CA ARG A 89 17.51 4.02 -38.46
C ARG A 89 17.14 2.95 -39.47
N HIS A 90 18.12 2.42 -40.18
CA HIS A 90 17.88 1.35 -41.15
C HIS A 90 17.35 0.09 -40.46
N ALA A 91 18.01 -0.33 -39.38
CA ALA A 91 17.56 -1.45 -38.58
C ALA A 91 16.16 -1.21 -37.98
N GLU A 92 15.87 -0.01 -37.49
CA GLU A 92 14.53 0.38 -37.04
C GLU A 92 13.48 0.15 -38.12
N LYS A 93 13.71 0.65 -39.35
CA LYS A 93 12.78 0.46 -40.46
C LYS A 93 12.53 -1.03 -40.75
N LEU A 94 13.60 -1.84 -40.83
CA LEU A 94 13.49 -3.28 -41.06
C LEU A 94 12.69 -3.98 -39.96
N ILE A 95 12.97 -3.65 -38.70
CA ILE A 95 12.33 -4.29 -37.54
C ILE A 95 10.87 -3.84 -37.37
N LEU A 96 10.55 -2.57 -37.64
CA LEU A 96 9.17 -2.09 -37.66
C LEU A 96 8.37 -2.74 -38.78
N GLN A 97 8.95 -2.86 -39.97
CA GLN A 97 8.33 -3.58 -41.09
C GLN A 97 8.09 -5.05 -40.73
N LYS A 98 9.07 -5.72 -40.11
CA LYS A 98 8.90 -7.07 -39.59
C LYS A 98 7.78 -7.17 -38.55
N GLY A 99 7.68 -6.18 -37.66
CA GLY A 99 6.61 -6.07 -36.69
C GLY A 99 5.21 -5.94 -37.32
N VAL A 100 5.09 -5.26 -38.46
CA VAL A 100 3.84 -5.18 -39.23
C VAL A 100 3.53 -6.49 -39.94
N GLU A 101 4.53 -7.11 -40.59
CA GLU A 101 4.38 -8.42 -41.24
C GLU A 101 3.88 -9.50 -40.27
N GLU A 102 4.37 -9.48 -39.03
CA GLU A 102 3.97 -10.43 -37.98
C GLU A 102 2.74 -9.99 -37.17
N GLY A 103 2.14 -8.83 -37.49
CA GLY A 103 0.88 -8.37 -36.89
C GLY A 103 1.00 -7.77 -35.47
N TYR A 104 2.21 -7.42 -35.02
CA TYR A 104 2.43 -6.70 -33.76
C TYR A 104 2.19 -5.19 -33.89
N LEU A 105 2.31 -4.65 -35.11
CA LEU A 105 2.11 -3.23 -35.42
C LEU A 105 1.16 -3.05 -36.60
N LYS A 106 0.46 -1.92 -36.64
CA LYS A 106 -0.29 -1.48 -37.83
C LYS A 106 0.59 -0.53 -38.64
N GLU A 107 0.48 -0.54 -39.96
CA GLU A 107 1.30 0.31 -40.85
C GLU A 107 1.17 1.80 -40.53
N HIS A 108 -0.05 2.27 -40.20
CA HIS A 108 -0.27 3.67 -39.82
C HIS A 108 0.33 4.05 -38.46
N HIS A 109 0.88 3.10 -37.68
CA HIS A 109 1.61 3.40 -36.44
C HIS A 109 3.01 3.95 -36.72
N PHE A 110 3.58 3.73 -37.91
CA PHE A 110 4.94 4.19 -38.25
C PHE A 110 5.11 5.70 -38.07
N LYS A 111 4.13 6.50 -38.52
CA LYS A 111 4.16 7.96 -38.36
C LYS A 111 4.24 8.42 -36.89
N TRP A 112 3.94 7.56 -35.92
CA TRP A 112 3.94 7.88 -34.49
C TRP A 112 5.14 7.31 -33.74
N VAL A 113 5.69 6.18 -34.20
CA VAL A 113 6.90 5.59 -33.59
C VAL A 113 8.11 6.52 -33.76
N HIS A 114 8.21 7.22 -34.89
CA HIS A 114 9.34 8.11 -35.21
C HIS A 114 9.32 9.47 -34.52
N VAL A 115 8.26 9.79 -33.77
CA VAL A 115 7.99 11.16 -33.30
C VAL A 115 8.95 11.63 -32.20
N LEU A 116 9.76 10.77 -31.58
CA LEU A 116 10.46 11.17 -30.35
C LEU A 116 11.97 11.19 -30.41
N GLU A 117 12.63 10.47 -31.31
CA GLU A 117 14.07 10.65 -31.52
C GLU A 117 14.27 11.97 -32.29
N ASP A 118 15.00 12.95 -31.73
CA ASP A 118 15.28 14.27 -32.33
C ASP A 118 16.16 14.13 -33.60
N GLN A 119 15.57 13.61 -34.67
CA GLN A 119 16.26 13.38 -35.93
C GLN A 119 15.86 14.49 -36.90
N GLU A 120 16.51 15.65 -36.75
CA GLU A 120 16.45 16.72 -37.74
C GLU A 120 16.99 16.23 -39.10
N GLU A 121 16.43 16.81 -40.16
CA GLU A 121 16.38 16.41 -41.57
C GLU A 121 17.73 16.31 -42.32
N GLU A 122 18.87 16.19 -41.65
CA GLU A 122 20.20 16.39 -42.27
C GLU A 122 20.79 15.20 -43.05
N CYS A 123 20.03 14.16 -43.41
CA CYS A 123 20.60 12.98 -44.08
C CYS A 123 20.08 12.75 -45.51
N ASN A 124 20.06 13.80 -46.32
CA ASN A 124 19.85 13.70 -47.78
C ASN A 124 21.16 13.45 -48.58
N GLN A 125 22.28 13.10 -47.93
CA GLN A 125 23.54 12.77 -48.61
C GLN A 125 23.75 11.24 -48.74
N GLU A 126 24.20 10.85 -49.93
CA GLU A 126 24.09 9.56 -50.62
C GLU A 126 24.44 8.26 -49.84
N GLU A 127 23.85 7.18 -50.35
CA GLU A 127 23.69 5.82 -49.80
C GLU A 127 24.92 4.89 -49.91
N SER A 128 26.17 5.37 -49.89
CA SER A 128 27.33 4.53 -50.22
C SER A 128 27.83 3.54 -49.13
N TRP A 129 27.06 3.34 -48.05
CA TRP A 129 27.47 2.51 -46.90
C TRP A 129 26.76 1.16 -46.79
N PHE A 130 25.81 0.85 -47.68
CA PHE A 130 25.11 -0.42 -47.65
C PHE A 130 25.99 -1.51 -48.29
N ILE A 131 26.39 -2.48 -47.47
CA ILE A 131 26.90 -3.76 -47.94
C ILE A 131 25.67 -4.55 -48.41
N ASP A 132 25.67 -5.02 -49.65
CA ASP A 132 24.61 -5.89 -50.17
C ASP A 132 24.38 -7.09 -49.22
N ASN A 133 23.13 -7.39 -48.90
CA ASN A 133 22.68 -8.50 -48.03
C ASN A 133 22.87 -8.35 -46.50
N ILE A 134 23.01 -7.13 -45.95
CA ILE A 134 23.06 -6.93 -44.49
C ILE A 134 21.68 -7.03 -43.81
N ASP A 135 20.58 -6.83 -44.54
CA ASP A 135 19.22 -6.73 -43.98
C ASP A 135 18.79 -8.02 -43.28
N ASP A 136 18.95 -9.17 -43.97
CA ASP A 136 18.67 -10.49 -43.39
C ASP A 136 19.55 -10.77 -42.16
N THR A 137 20.78 -10.25 -42.16
CA THR A 137 21.70 -10.38 -41.01
C THR A 137 21.23 -9.55 -39.83
N ILE A 138 20.77 -8.31 -40.06
CA ILE A 138 20.20 -7.44 -39.02
C ILE A 138 18.93 -8.05 -38.46
N ILE A 139 18.01 -8.51 -39.31
CA ILE A 139 16.77 -9.17 -38.88
C ILE A 139 17.10 -10.41 -38.06
N LYS A 140 17.95 -11.31 -38.56
CA LYS A 140 18.36 -12.52 -37.81
C LYS A 140 19.00 -12.18 -36.46
N LEU A 141 19.86 -11.15 -36.40
CA LEU A 141 20.54 -10.76 -35.17
C LEU A 141 19.59 -10.13 -34.15
N VAL A 142 18.74 -9.19 -34.57
CA VAL A 142 17.92 -8.38 -33.66
C VAL A 142 16.56 -9.01 -33.40
N TRP A 143 15.88 -9.48 -34.44
CA TRP A 143 14.55 -10.08 -34.32
C TRP A 143 14.61 -11.47 -33.69
N ASP A 144 15.46 -12.35 -34.21
CA ASP A 144 15.48 -13.76 -33.82
C ASP A 144 16.41 -14.03 -32.63
N ILE A 145 17.67 -13.58 -32.69
CA ILE A 145 18.68 -13.92 -31.69
C ILE A 145 18.53 -13.05 -30.43
N PHE A 146 18.37 -11.74 -30.60
CA PHE A 146 18.10 -10.84 -29.49
C PHE A 146 16.63 -10.89 -29.03
N ASP A 147 15.79 -11.65 -29.74
CA ASP A 147 14.41 -11.97 -29.38
C ASP A 147 13.50 -10.74 -29.21
N MET A 148 13.64 -9.78 -30.12
CA MET A 148 12.80 -8.57 -30.13
C MET A 148 11.32 -8.89 -30.42
N LYS A 149 11.03 -10.02 -31.07
CA LYS A 149 9.66 -10.52 -31.27
C LYS A 149 8.91 -10.74 -29.95
N THR A 150 9.58 -11.28 -28.92
CA THR A 150 8.95 -11.49 -27.60
C THR A 150 8.62 -10.16 -26.95
N HIS A 151 9.49 -9.16 -27.06
CA HIS A 151 9.20 -7.81 -26.60
C HIS A 151 8.01 -7.20 -27.35
N TYR A 152 7.98 -7.26 -28.68
CA TYR A 152 6.87 -6.73 -29.49
C TYR A 152 5.53 -7.41 -29.14
N SER A 153 5.54 -8.73 -28.95
CA SER A 153 4.38 -9.48 -28.47
C SER A 153 3.90 -9.01 -27.10
N GLN A 154 4.81 -8.77 -26.15
CA GLN A 154 4.47 -8.26 -24.81
C GLN A 154 3.87 -6.85 -24.87
N VAL A 155 4.45 -5.94 -25.65
CA VAL A 155 3.91 -4.58 -25.82
C VAL A 155 2.53 -4.62 -26.51
N THR A 156 2.36 -5.49 -27.50
CA THR A 156 1.07 -5.67 -28.19
C THR A 156 -0.01 -6.19 -27.23
N SER A 157 0.33 -7.19 -26.41
CA SER A 157 -0.57 -7.72 -25.37
C SER A 157 -1.00 -6.63 -24.39
N HIS A 158 -0.03 -5.88 -23.85
CA HIS A 158 -0.30 -4.78 -22.92
C HIS A 158 -1.26 -3.75 -23.54
N ARG A 159 -0.95 -3.25 -24.74
CA ARG A 159 -1.80 -2.29 -25.47
C ARG A 159 -3.21 -2.82 -25.73
N LEU A 160 -3.36 -4.12 -26.02
CA LEU A 160 -4.68 -4.74 -26.16
C LEU A 160 -5.50 -4.66 -24.85
N TRP A 161 -4.87 -4.86 -23.69
CA TRP A 161 -5.54 -4.74 -22.39
C TRP A 161 -5.88 -3.29 -22.04
N ILE A 162 -5.04 -2.32 -22.43
CA ILE A 162 -5.35 -0.89 -22.31
C ILE A 162 -6.58 -0.55 -23.16
N LEU A 163 -6.60 -0.96 -24.44
CA LEU A 163 -7.72 -0.71 -25.35
C LEU A 163 -9.03 -1.36 -24.86
N ARG A 164 -8.96 -2.60 -24.37
CA ARG A 164 -10.12 -3.28 -23.77
C ARG A 164 -10.64 -2.54 -22.53
N SER A 165 -9.73 -2.04 -21.68
CA SER A 165 -10.09 -1.28 -20.49
C SER A 165 -10.78 0.03 -20.86
N TYR A 166 -10.22 0.74 -21.84
CA TYR A 166 -10.83 1.94 -22.41
C TYR A 166 -12.24 1.68 -22.92
N HIS A 167 -12.43 0.69 -23.80
CA HIS A 167 -13.75 0.42 -24.38
C HIS A 167 -14.84 0.12 -23.34
N ARG A 168 -14.47 -0.49 -22.21
CA ARG A 168 -15.41 -0.74 -21.11
C ARG A 168 -15.73 0.48 -20.27
N LEU A 169 -14.83 1.44 -20.21
CA LEU A 169 -14.92 2.59 -19.31
C LEU A 169 -15.14 3.92 -20.03
N LYS A 170 -15.09 3.96 -21.37
CA LYS A 170 -15.13 5.19 -22.17
C LYS A 170 -16.34 6.08 -21.92
N GLU A 171 -17.49 5.49 -21.58
CA GLU A 171 -18.71 6.25 -21.25
C GLU A 171 -18.54 7.15 -20.00
N PHE A 172 -17.58 6.82 -19.13
CA PHE A 172 -17.26 7.60 -17.93
C PHE A 172 -16.17 8.65 -18.18
N MET A 173 -15.50 8.62 -19.34
CA MET A 173 -14.32 9.40 -19.67
C MET A 173 -14.48 10.10 -21.03
N PRO A 174 -15.46 10.99 -21.20
CA PRO A 174 -15.76 11.62 -22.49
C PRO A 174 -14.61 12.47 -23.04
N SER A 175 -13.70 12.94 -22.18
CA SER A 175 -12.50 13.69 -22.57
C SER A 175 -11.36 12.79 -23.09
N LEU A 176 -11.41 11.47 -22.89
CA LEU A 176 -10.41 10.52 -23.36
C LEU A 176 -10.81 9.93 -24.73
N GLN A 177 -10.09 10.35 -25.77
CA GLN A 177 -10.33 9.88 -27.14
C GLN A 177 -9.66 8.53 -27.40
N GLU A 178 -10.27 7.71 -28.26
CA GLU A 178 -9.77 6.38 -28.62
C GLU A 178 -8.39 6.42 -29.29
N GLU A 179 -8.11 7.46 -30.09
CA GLU A 179 -6.81 7.61 -30.77
C GLU A 179 -5.67 7.89 -29.77
N ILE A 180 -5.92 8.53 -28.62
CA ILE A 180 -4.94 8.63 -27.53
C ILE A 180 -4.59 7.22 -27.03
N ILE A 181 -5.59 6.36 -26.87
CA ILE A 181 -5.40 4.97 -26.41
C ILE A 181 -4.74 4.10 -27.48
N ASP A 182 -5.07 4.26 -28.76
CA ASP A 182 -4.36 3.54 -29.84
C ASP A 182 -2.89 3.98 -29.92
N ARG A 183 -2.54 5.20 -29.48
CA ARG A 183 -1.14 5.67 -29.43
C ARG A 183 -0.38 5.26 -28.18
N HIS A 184 -1.08 4.78 -27.16
CA HIS A 184 -0.49 4.37 -25.90
C HIS A 184 0.71 3.44 -26.11
N ASP A 185 1.84 3.80 -25.50
CA ASP A 185 3.08 3.02 -25.49
C ASP A 185 3.71 2.71 -26.86
N LEU A 186 3.30 3.41 -27.93
CA LEU A 186 3.89 3.19 -29.27
C LEU A 186 5.40 3.45 -29.31
N THR A 187 5.90 4.31 -28.42
CA THR A 187 7.33 4.56 -28.30
C THR A 187 8.14 3.32 -27.91
N LYS A 188 7.54 2.31 -27.27
CA LYS A 188 8.24 1.06 -26.93
C LYS A 188 8.61 0.21 -28.16
N TYR A 189 8.08 0.55 -29.34
CA TYR A 189 8.50 -0.01 -30.62
C TYR A 189 9.66 0.76 -31.26
N ALA A 190 9.88 2.02 -30.86
CA ALA A 190 11.02 2.81 -31.31
C ALA A 190 12.31 2.08 -30.94
N PHE A 191 13.26 2.07 -31.85
CA PHE A 191 14.33 1.07 -31.83
C PHE A 191 15.19 1.13 -30.56
N SER A 192 15.57 2.32 -30.13
CA SER A 192 16.36 2.51 -28.90
C SER A 192 15.61 2.03 -27.65
N GLN A 193 14.31 2.30 -27.55
CA GLN A 193 13.48 1.81 -26.46
C GLN A 193 13.29 0.30 -26.53
N ALA A 194 12.97 -0.24 -27.70
CA ALA A 194 12.79 -1.67 -27.92
C ALA A 194 14.03 -2.46 -27.49
N VAL A 195 15.24 -1.97 -27.80
CA VAL A 195 16.49 -2.60 -27.34
C VAL A 195 16.58 -2.64 -25.82
N GLY A 196 16.33 -1.51 -25.15
CA GLY A 196 16.38 -1.44 -23.69
C GLY A 196 15.32 -2.31 -23.01
N TYR A 197 14.07 -2.25 -23.49
CA TYR A 197 12.96 -3.05 -22.95
C TYR A 197 13.16 -4.55 -23.18
N THR A 198 13.68 -4.97 -24.34
CA THR A 198 14.02 -6.37 -24.62
C THR A 198 15.07 -6.88 -23.63
N LEU A 199 16.14 -6.10 -23.40
CA LEU A 199 17.17 -6.45 -22.42
C LEU A 199 16.59 -6.67 -21.01
N LYS A 200 15.63 -5.82 -20.62
CA LYS A 200 15.00 -5.83 -19.30
C LYS A 200 13.97 -6.95 -19.10
N TRP A 201 13.08 -7.14 -20.06
CA TRP A 201 11.86 -7.96 -19.90
C TRP A 201 11.98 -9.34 -20.54
N VAL A 202 12.76 -9.46 -21.61
CA VAL A 202 13.03 -10.75 -22.26
C VAL A 202 14.25 -11.41 -21.63
N HIS A 203 15.34 -10.65 -21.45
CA HIS A 203 16.61 -11.20 -20.96
C HIS A 203 16.88 -11.00 -19.46
N THR A 204 15.98 -10.31 -18.74
CA THR A 204 16.09 -10.04 -17.29
C THR A 204 17.37 -9.31 -16.86
N SER A 205 18.07 -8.64 -17.78
CA SER A 205 19.28 -7.87 -17.49
C SER A 205 18.92 -6.42 -17.15
N TYR A 206 19.47 -5.93 -16.03
CA TYR A 206 19.33 -4.55 -15.58
C TYR A 206 20.61 -3.79 -15.90
N HIS A 207 20.56 -2.96 -16.94
CA HIS A 207 21.71 -2.20 -17.42
C HIS A 207 21.33 -0.74 -17.69
N GLU A 208 22.33 0.14 -17.82
CA GLU A 208 22.14 1.56 -18.12
C GLU A 208 21.33 1.78 -19.42
N ILE A 209 21.52 0.92 -20.43
CA ILE A 209 20.74 0.94 -21.68
C ILE A 209 19.22 0.85 -21.41
N TRP A 210 18.80 -0.07 -20.54
CA TRP A 210 17.39 -0.16 -20.11
C TRP A 210 16.96 1.13 -19.40
N LYS A 211 17.78 1.65 -18.49
CA LYS A 211 17.45 2.85 -17.73
C LYS A 211 17.24 4.04 -18.65
N THR A 212 18.16 4.27 -19.60
CA THR A 212 18.04 5.33 -20.61
C THR A 212 16.78 5.17 -21.46
N ALA A 213 16.49 3.95 -21.93
CA ALA A 213 15.27 3.65 -22.68
C ALA A 213 13.99 3.92 -21.85
N CYS A 214 13.98 3.49 -20.59
CA CYS A 214 12.86 3.70 -19.67
C CYS A 214 12.67 5.18 -19.35
N ASP A 215 13.74 5.90 -19.02
CA ASP A 215 13.70 7.35 -18.75
C ASP A 215 13.18 8.09 -19.98
N PHE A 216 13.72 7.78 -21.16
CA PHE A 216 13.27 8.37 -22.42
C PHE A 216 11.78 8.10 -22.69
N HIS A 217 11.28 6.89 -22.41
CA HIS A 217 9.84 6.58 -22.49
C HIS A 217 9.01 7.41 -21.50
N LEU A 218 9.40 7.41 -20.22
CA LEU A 218 8.69 8.12 -19.15
C LEU A 218 8.65 9.64 -19.35
N PHE A 219 9.70 10.22 -19.93
CA PHE A 219 9.79 11.67 -20.15
C PHE A 219 9.11 12.17 -21.42
N ASN A 220 8.68 11.27 -22.32
CA ASN A 220 8.12 11.65 -23.62
C ASN A 220 6.67 11.21 -23.82
N GLU A 221 6.17 10.24 -23.04
CA GLU A 221 4.75 9.87 -23.10
C GLU A 221 3.95 10.68 -22.05
N PRO A 222 2.93 11.44 -22.47
CA PRO A 222 2.23 12.38 -21.61
C PRO A 222 1.36 11.71 -20.52
N HIS A 223 1.11 10.40 -20.57
CA HIS A 223 0.41 9.71 -19.47
C HIS A 223 1.33 9.32 -18.29
N HIS A 224 2.63 9.59 -18.36
CA HIS A 224 3.56 9.38 -17.26
C HIS A 224 3.78 10.66 -16.46
N PRO A 225 3.79 10.61 -15.11
CA PRO A 225 4.06 11.80 -14.28
C PRO A 225 5.38 12.50 -14.60
N GLN A 226 6.38 11.75 -15.06
CA GLN A 226 7.72 12.24 -15.39
C GLN A 226 7.69 13.28 -16.52
N ALA A 227 6.81 13.11 -17.51
CA ALA A 227 6.60 14.08 -18.58
C ALA A 227 6.11 15.45 -18.07
N TRP A 228 5.46 15.49 -16.90
CA TRP A 228 4.93 16.70 -16.26
C TRP A 228 5.80 17.23 -15.12
N SER A 229 6.91 16.56 -14.82
CA SER A 229 7.74 16.91 -13.68
C SER A 229 8.34 18.32 -13.82
N LYS A 230 8.68 18.94 -12.67
CA LYS A 230 9.36 20.25 -12.61
C LYS A 230 10.75 20.26 -13.24
N VAL A 231 11.28 19.10 -13.61
CA VAL A 231 12.55 19.01 -14.33
C VAL A 231 12.42 19.64 -15.73
N HIS A 232 11.20 19.73 -16.27
CA HIS A 232 10.92 20.35 -17.56
C HIS A 232 10.33 21.75 -17.43
N THR A 233 10.82 22.67 -18.26
CA THR A 233 10.21 24.00 -18.39
C THR A 233 8.84 23.90 -19.08
N PRO A 234 7.93 24.88 -18.89
CA PRO A 234 6.69 24.95 -19.63
C PRO A 234 6.88 24.87 -21.16
N GLU A 235 7.93 25.49 -21.68
CA GLU A 235 8.30 25.47 -23.10
C GLU A 235 8.74 24.08 -23.56
N GLU A 236 9.57 23.37 -22.78
CA GLU A 236 9.96 21.99 -23.09
C GLU A 236 8.75 21.05 -23.11
N LYS A 237 7.86 21.17 -22.11
CA LYS A 237 6.60 20.40 -22.07
C LYS A 237 5.73 20.70 -23.30
N ARG A 238 5.63 21.99 -23.68
CA ARG A 238 4.88 22.42 -24.86
C ARG A 238 5.45 21.82 -26.14
N THR A 239 6.77 21.88 -26.32
CA THR A 239 7.46 21.31 -27.49
C THR A 239 7.25 19.80 -27.56
N LYS A 240 7.41 19.08 -26.44
CA LYS A 240 7.17 17.64 -26.38
C LYS A 240 5.72 17.29 -26.71
N LEU A 241 4.74 18.02 -26.18
CA LEU A 241 3.33 17.82 -26.48
C LEU A 241 3.01 18.10 -27.96
N LEU A 242 3.53 19.20 -28.52
CA LEU A 242 3.38 19.51 -29.94
C LEU A 242 3.99 18.41 -30.82
N LYS A 243 5.17 17.91 -30.44
CA LYS A 243 5.82 16.79 -31.10
C LYS A 243 4.94 15.55 -31.02
N TRP A 244 4.51 15.16 -29.82
CA TRP A 244 3.61 14.01 -29.60
C TRP A 244 2.30 14.15 -30.41
N LEU A 245 1.71 15.34 -30.49
CA LEU A 245 0.50 15.62 -31.26
C LEU A 245 0.72 15.73 -32.78
N SER A 246 1.97 15.76 -33.25
CA SER A 246 2.25 15.77 -34.69
C SER A 246 1.71 14.50 -35.36
N GLY A 247 1.09 14.67 -36.54
CA GLY A 247 0.46 13.59 -37.28
C GLY A 247 -0.84 13.03 -36.68
N ALA A 248 -1.38 13.65 -35.62
CA ALA A 248 -2.75 13.47 -35.16
C ALA A 248 -3.71 14.07 -36.18
N SER A 249 -4.70 13.29 -36.61
CA SER A 249 -5.71 13.75 -37.57
C SER A 249 -7.00 14.11 -36.83
N ASP A 250 -7.13 15.36 -36.40
CA ASP A 250 -8.45 15.91 -36.06
C ASP A 250 -8.74 17.16 -36.89
N SER A 251 -9.40 16.92 -38.02
CA SER A 251 -9.82 17.96 -38.97
C SER A 251 -11.17 18.59 -38.61
N HIS A 252 -11.84 18.14 -37.53
CA HIS A 252 -13.20 18.60 -37.19
C HIS A 252 -13.23 19.70 -36.13
N THR A 253 -12.26 19.77 -35.22
CA THR A 253 -12.28 20.75 -34.10
C THR A 253 -11.15 21.78 -34.13
N GLY A 254 -10.13 21.59 -34.99
CA GLY A 254 -8.93 22.43 -35.01
C GLY A 254 -7.98 22.20 -33.82
N CYS A 255 -8.33 21.30 -32.90
CA CYS A 255 -7.51 20.91 -31.74
C CYS A 255 -7.27 19.39 -31.77
N PRO A 256 -6.04 18.91 -31.96
CA PRO A 256 -5.72 17.47 -31.87
C PRO A 256 -6.26 16.85 -30.58
N TYR A 257 -7.19 15.88 -30.70
CA TYR A 257 -7.82 15.17 -29.59
C TYR A 257 -8.66 16.03 -28.63
N GLY A 258 -9.15 17.19 -29.09
CA GLY A 258 -9.85 18.14 -28.22
C GLY A 258 -8.96 18.79 -27.15
N LEU A 259 -7.64 18.68 -27.30
CA LEU A 259 -6.66 19.33 -26.42
C LEU A 259 -6.24 20.68 -26.99
N ASP A 260 -6.64 21.75 -26.32
CA ASP A 260 -6.10 23.07 -26.59
C ASP A 260 -4.81 23.29 -25.77
N ILE A 261 -3.66 22.98 -26.39
CA ILE A 261 -2.34 23.16 -25.77
C ILE A 261 -2.08 24.62 -25.39
N THR A 262 -2.72 25.59 -26.04
CA THR A 262 -2.51 27.01 -25.73
C THR A 262 -3.09 27.37 -24.36
N ASN A 263 -4.12 26.64 -23.93
CA ASN A 263 -4.83 26.84 -22.66
C ASN A 263 -4.37 25.90 -21.52
N LEU A 264 -3.41 25.00 -21.77
CA LEU A 264 -2.86 24.12 -20.72
C LEU A 264 -1.92 24.90 -19.80
N ASP A 265 -2.12 24.74 -18.49
CA ASP A 265 -1.19 25.23 -17.46
C ASP A 265 0.01 24.26 -17.31
N LEU A 266 0.99 24.44 -18.19
CA LEU A 266 2.22 23.64 -18.22
C LEU A 266 3.21 24.00 -17.08
N SER A 267 2.90 25.01 -16.26
CA SER A 267 3.72 25.37 -15.08
C SER A 267 3.54 24.39 -13.92
N THR A 268 2.45 23.62 -13.93
CA THR A 268 2.12 22.65 -12.87
C THR A 268 2.68 21.26 -13.14
N GLU A 269 2.65 20.40 -12.12
CA GLU A 269 2.89 18.96 -12.22
C GLU A 269 1.58 18.19 -12.52
N ASP A 270 0.46 18.90 -12.63
CA ASP A 270 -0.82 18.29 -12.98
C ASP A 270 -0.85 17.97 -14.47
N PHE A 271 -1.29 16.77 -14.78
CA PHE A 271 -1.54 16.33 -16.15
C PHE A 271 -2.73 17.09 -16.71
N ALA A 272 -2.73 17.29 -18.03
CA ALA A 272 -3.98 17.55 -18.73
C ALA A 272 -4.94 16.36 -18.55
N GLU A 273 -6.24 16.64 -18.43
CA GLU A 273 -7.24 15.64 -18.06
C GLU A 273 -7.21 14.38 -18.94
N PRO A 274 -7.17 14.44 -20.30
CA PRO A 274 -7.11 13.23 -21.12
C PRO A 274 -5.92 12.33 -20.80
N PHE A 275 -4.75 12.89 -20.52
CA PHE A 275 -3.57 12.11 -20.17
C PHE A 275 -3.62 11.56 -18.74
N LEU A 276 -4.30 12.26 -17.82
CA LEU A 276 -4.60 11.72 -16.49
C LEU A 276 -5.50 10.47 -16.62
N LEU A 277 -6.51 10.54 -17.49
CA LEU A 277 -7.42 9.44 -17.74
C LEU A 277 -6.75 8.28 -18.48
N GLU A 278 -5.88 8.55 -19.46
CA GLU A 278 -5.01 7.54 -20.09
C GLU A 278 -4.12 6.86 -19.03
N SER A 279 -3.49 7.63 -18.16
CA SER A 279 -2.65 7.13 -17.07
C SER A 279 -3.42 6.22 -16.10
N TYR A 280 -4.69 6.55 -15.84
CA TYR A 280 -5.58 5.70 -15.07
C TYR A 280 -5.93 4.41 -15.80
N ILE A 281 -6.28 4.49 -17.09
CA ILE A 281 -6.57 3.32 -17.94
C ILE A 281 -5.37 2.40 -18.08
N ASP A 282 -4.15 2.93 -18.18
CA ASP A 282 -2.91 2.15 -18.15
C ASP A 282 -2.86 1.26 -16.90
N MET A 283 -3.05 1.84 -15.72
CA MET A 283 -3.06 1.07 -14.47
C MET A 283 -4.21 0.06 -14.40
N VAL A 284 -5.42 0.43 -14.85
CA VAL A 284 -6.55 -0.50 -14.93
C VAL A 284 -6.19 -1.71 -15.80
N GLY A 285 -5.61 -1.47 -16.97
CA GLY A 285 -5.22 -2.51 -17.92
C GLY A 285 -4.11 -3.41 -17.39
N VAL A 286 -3.07 -2.83 -16.75
CA VAL A 286 -2.00 -3.61 -16.10
C VAL A 286 -2.54 -4.49 -14.97
N GLU A 287 -3.43 -3.95 -14.12
CA GLU A 287 -4.05 -4.74 -13.04
C GLU A 287 -4.93 -5.85 -13.62
N TRP A 288 -5.67 -5.57 -14.70
CA TRP A 288 -6.51 -6.57 -15.37
C TRP A 288 -5.69 -7.70 -15.98
N GLU A 289 -4.66 -7.34 -16.75
CA GLU A 289 -3.74 -8.28 -17.39
C GLU A 289 -3.04 -9.17 -16.35
N ARG A 290 -2.45 -8.56 -15.32
CA ARG A 290 -1.46 -9.25 -14.48
C ARG A 290 -2.00 -9.82 -13.19
N LYS A 291 -3.10 -9.27 -12.67
CA LYS A 291 -3.61 -9.65 -11.33
C LYS A 291 -5.03 -10.15 -11.32
N LYS A 292 -5.86 -9.67 -12.24
CA LYS A 292 -7.27 -10.09 -12.34
C LYS A 292 -7.45 -11.25 -13.33
N GLY A 293 -6.35 -11.90 -13.72
CA GLY A 293 -6.35 -13.16 -14.46
C GLY A 293 -6.88 -13.06 -15.88
N MET A 294 -6.88 -11.86 -16.49
CA MET A 294 -7.42 -11.66 -17.84
C MET A 294 -8.89 -12.07 -17.99
N ASP A 295 -9.66 -12.08 -16.90
CA ASP A 295 -11.06 -12.52 -16.89
C ASP A 295 -11.94 -11.54 -17.69
N LEU A 296 -12.49 -12.01 -18.81
CA LEU A 296 -13.37 -11.23 -19.65
C LEU A 296 -14.75 -11.02 -19.03
N ASN A 297 -15.13 -11.77 -17.99
CA ASN A 297 -16.39 -11.59 -17.29
C ASN A 297 -16.27 -10.65 -16.08
N ILE A 298 -15.12 -9.99 -15.90
CA ILE A 298 -14.96 -9.02 -14.83
C ILE A 298 -15.96 -7.88 -14.94
N SER A 299 -16.61 -7.54 -13.82
CA SER A 299 -17.54 -6.40 -13.75
C SER A 299 -16.82 -5.06 -13.97
N THR A 300 -17.55 -4.05 -14.43
CA THR A 300 -17.01 -2.71 -14.69
C THR A 300 -16.41 -2.08 -13.44
N ARG A 301 -17.05 -2.26 -12.27
CA ARG A 301 -16.54 -1.84 -10.96
C ARG A 301 -15.23 -2.53 -10.62
N ASN A 302 -15.21 -3.86 -10.73
CA ASN A 302 -14.03 -4.65 -10.39
C ASN A 302 -12.86 -4.35 -11.32
N LEU A 303 -13.15 -4.01 -12.58
CA LEU A 303 -12.15 -3.51 -13.51
C LEU A 303 -11.61 -2.15 -13.06
N ALA A 304 -12.47 -1.17 -12.80
CA ALA A 304 -12.13 0.20 -12.44
C ALA A 304 -11.42 0.35 -11.08
N PHE A 305 -11.60 -0.60 -10.16
CA PHE A 305 -10.93 -0.56 -8.87
C PHE A 305 -9.40 -0.68 -9.01
N ILE A 306 -8.68 0.23 -8.35
CA ILE A 306 -7.23 0.23 -8.19
C ILE A 306 -6.88 0.49 -6.72
N ASP A 307 -5.84 -0.16 -6.22
CA ASP A 307 -5.29 0.07 -4.86
C ASP A 307 -4.76 1.51 -4.72
N ASP A 308 -5.11 2.17 -3.62
CA ASP A 308 -4.72 3.56 -3.30
C ASP A 308 -3.21 3.81 -3.41
N LYS A 309 -2.37 2.80 -3.19
CA LYS A 309 -0.91 2.95 -3.33
C LYS A 309 -0.49 3.35 -4.75
N PHE A 310 -1.26 2.99 -5.78
CA PHE A 310 -1.00 3.38 -7.16
C PHE A 310 -1.44 4.83 -7.41
N LEU A 311 -2.49 5.28 -6.73
CA LEU A 311 -2.95 6.67 -6.80
C LEU A 311 -2.00 7.64 -6.09
N ALA A 312 -1.12 7.14 -5.22
CA ALA A 312 -0.09 7.94 -4.53
C ALA A 312 0.90 8.62 -5.49
N ARG A 313 0.97 8.22 -6.77
CA ARG A 313 1.79 8.88 -7.80
C ARG A 313 1.19 10.19 -8.32
N TYR A 314 -0.07 10.46 -8.02
CA TYR A 314 -0.79 11.64 -8.47
C TYR A 314 -0.73 12.78 -7.45
N THR A 315 -0.87 14.03 -7.91
CA THR A 315 -1.08 15.16 -7.01
C THR A 315 -2.40 14.99 -6.24
N LYS A 316 -2.57 15.69 -5.11
CA LYS A 316 -3.82 15.61 -4.32
C LYS A 316 -5.07 15.95 -5.14
N LYS A 317 -4.96 16.90 -6.08
CA LYS A 317 -6.06 17.32 -6.96
C LYS A 317 -6.40 16.22 -7.96
N GLN A 318 -5.41 15.67 -8.66
CA GLN A 318 -5.60 14.56 -9.60
C GLN A 318 -6.12 13.29 -8.92
N HIS A 319 -5.61 12.99 -7.72
CA HIS A 319 -6.09 11.88 -6.91
C HIS A 319 -7.59 12.03 -6.62
N ARG A 320 -8.07 13.24 -6.30
CA ARG A 320 -9.51 13.51 -6.13
C ARG A 320 -10.30 13.28 -7.43
N ILE A 321 -9.78 13.72 -8.57
CA ILE A 321 -10.42 13.50 -9.89
C ILE A 321 -10.59 12.00 -10.17
N ILE A 322 -9.51 11.22 -10.03
CA ILE A 322 -9.55 9.77 -10.26
C ILE A 322 -10.44 9.04 -9.26
N ARG A 323 -10.45 9.45 -7.97
CA ARG A 323 -11.37 8.87 -6.98
C ARG A 323 -12.83 9.12 -7.33
N ASN A 324 -13.18 10.35 -7.70
CA ASN A 324 -14.54 10.68 -8.13
C ASN A 324 -14.95 9.86 -9.36
N LEU A 325 -14.03 9.64 -10.31
CA LEU A 325 -14.27 8.78 -11.47
C LEU A 325 -14.53 7.33 -11.06
N ILE A 326 -13.68 6.74 -10.20
CA ILE A 326 -13.86 5.37 -9.69
C ILE A 326 -15.19 5.25 -8.96
N GLU A 327 -15.56 6.23 -8.15
CA GLU A 327 -16.84 6.26 -7.42
C GLU A 327 -18.03 6.32 -8.38
N LYS A 328 -17.96 7.16 -9.43
CA LYS A 328 -18.99 7.24 -10.49
C LYS A 328 -19.15 5.91 -11.23
N ILE A 329 -18.04 5.27 -11.62
CA ILE A 329 -18.06 3.96 -12.28
C ILE A 329 -18.67 2.90 -11.35
N THR A 330 -18.25 2.90 -10.09
CA THR A 330 -18.71 1.96 -9.06
C THR A 330 -20.20 2.12 -8.76
N ALA A 331 -20.71 3.35 -8.76
CA ALA A 331 -22.12 3.62 -8.54
C ALA A 331 -23.00 3.17 -9.72
N ALA A 332 -22.50 3.28 -10.95
CA ALA A 332 -23.23 2.89 -12.16
C ALA A 332 -23.29 1.37 -12.37
N ASP A 333 -22.29 0.62 -11.91
CA ASP A 333 -22.28 -0.83 -12.00
C ASP A 333 -23.23 -1.45 -10.97
N GLN A 334 -24.41 -1.90 -11.40
CA GLN A 334 -25.41 -2.54 -10.53
C GLN A 334 -25.11 -4.02 -10.19
N SER A 335 -23.99 -4.59 -10.66
CA SER A 335 -23.63 -5.99 -10.36
C SER A 335 -23.48 -6.28 -8.87
N TRP A 336 -23.34 -5.25 -8.01
CA TRP A 336 -23.38 -5.45 -6.56
C TRP A 336 -24.70 -6.04 -6.05
N ASN A 337 -25.81 -5.87 -6.79
CA ASN A 337 -27.09 -6.50 -6.44
C ASN A 337 -27.06 -8.03 -6.54
N ASN A 338 -26.08 -8.58 -7.27
CA ASN A 338 -25.96 -10.02 -7.51
C ASN A 338 -24.84 -10.66 -6.67
N LEU A 339 -24.32 -9.96 -5.66
CA LEU A 339 -23.29 -10.54 -4.79
C LEU A 339 -23.87 -11.68 -3.95
N ASP A 340 -23.14 -12.80 -3.92
CA ASP A 340 -23.38 -13.86 -2.96
C ASP A 340 -22.88 -13.41 -1.57
N LEU A 341 -23.79 -12.79 -0.83
CA LEU A 341 -23.57 -12.26 0.50
C LEU A 341 -24.11 -13.25 1.53
N THR A 342 -23.33 -13.51 2.57
CA THR A 342 -23.85 -14.16 3.78
C THR A 342 -24.92 -13.27 4.43
N ALA A 343 -25.70 -13.82 5.36
CA ALA A 343 -26.69 -13.05 6.11
C ALA A 343 -26.06 -11.85 6.84
N GLY A 344 -24.89 -12.05 7.46
CA GLY A 344 -24.15 -10.97 8.14
C GLY A 344 -23.65 -9.89 7.20
N GLU A 345 -23.14 -10.25 6.01
CA GLU A 345 -22.70 -9.26 5.02
C GLU A 345 -23.87 -8.52 4.38
N SER A 346 -25.00 -9.20 4.15
CA SER A 346 -26.24 -8.58 3.65
C SER A 346 -26.76 -7.56 4.66
N PHE A 347 -26.76 -7.93 5.94
CA PHE A 347 -27.11 -7.03 7.02
C PHE A 347 -26.15 -5.84 7.09
N LEU A 348 -24.83 -6.08 7.09
CA LEU A 348 -23.83 -5.01 7.12
C LEU A 348 -23.99 -4.06 5.92
N LEU A 349 -24.23 -4.57 4.71
CA LEU A 349 -24.51 -3.76 3.52
C LEU A 349 -25.77 -2.89 3.69
N SER A 350 -26.78 -3.38 4.42
CA SER A 350 -27.97 -2.58 4.74
C SER A 350 -27.65 -1.37 5.64
N THR A 351 -26.57 -1.44 6.44
CA THR A 351 -26.03 -0.34 7.27
C THR A 351 -25.25 0.72 6.51
N VAL A 352 -25.04 0.51 5.21
CA VAL A 352 -24.28 1.43 4.36
C VAL A 352 -25.26 2.30 3.56
N PRO A 353 -25.09 3.65 3.55
CA PRO A 353 -25.88 4.54 2.70
C PRO A 353 -25.88 4.07 1.24
N ALA A 354 -27.02 4.23 0.54
CA ALA A 354 -27.20 3.70 -0.82
C ALA A 354 -26.07 4.10 -1.77
N HIS A 355 -25.64 5.37 -1.74
CA HIS A 355 -24.55 5.89 -2.57
C HIS A 355 -23.17 5.26 -2.25
N ARG A 356 -23.00 4.59 -1.12
CA ARG A 356 -21.75 3.91 -0.69
C ARG A 356 -21.81 2.38 -0.84
N LYS A 357 -22.97 1.79 -1.14
CA LYS A 357 -23.14 0.33 -1.26
C LYS A 357 -22.23 -0.30 -2.31
N GLY A 358 -22.09 0.34 -3.48
CA GLY A 358 -21.18 -0.13 -4.53
C GLY A 358 -19.71 -0.18 -4.07
N LYS A 359 -19.26 0.84 -3.32
CA LYS A 359 -17.90 0.91 -2.77
C LYS A 359 -17.66 -0.18 -1.74
N PHE A 360 -18.59 -0.35 -0.81
CA PHE A 360 -18.55 -1.44 0.18
C PHE A 360 -18.48 -2.81 -0.49
N ALA A 361 -19.34 -3.04 -1.49
CA ALA A 361 -19.41 -4.29 -2.24
C ALA A 361 -18.06 -4.62 -2.92
N CYS A 362 -17.40 -3.62 -3.51
CA CYS A 362 -16.05 -3.77 -4.05
C CYS A 362 -15.02 -4.11 -2.98
N GLN A 363 -15.03 -3.38 -1.85
CA GLN A 363 -14.10 -3.61 -0.75
C GLN A 363 -14.28 -5.02 -0.16
N LEU A 364 -15.51 -5.52 -0.08
CA LEU A 364 -15.82 -6.87 0.39
C LEU A 364 -15.22 -7.94 -0.52
N GLU A 365 -15.52 -7.90 -1.82
CA GLU A 365 -15.02 -8.90 -2.78
C GLU A 365 -13.48 -8.92 -2.80
N MET A 366 -12.87 -7.75 -2.77
CA MET A 366 -11.42 -7.64 -2.72
C MET A 366 -10.83 -8.14 -1.43
N GLN A 367 -11.46 -7.85 -0.29
CA GLN A 367 -11.00 -8.35 1.00
C GLN A 367 -11.09 -9.88 1.01
N ARG A 368 -12.19 -10.46 0.52
CA ARG A 368 -12.34 -11.91 0.32
C ARG A 368 -11.22 -12.46 -0.55
N LYS A 369 -10.98 -11.87 -1.74
CA LYS A 369 -9.89 -12.29 -2.65
C LYS A 369 -8.52 -12.21 -1.98
N ASN A 370 -8.23 -11.11 -1.27
CA ASN A 370 -6.95 -10.92 -0.58
C ASN A 370 -6.73 -11.93 0.55
N GLU A 371 -7.73 -12.19 1.38
CA GLU A 371 -7.62 -13.20 2.44
C GLU A 371 -7.55 -14.61 1.86
N MET A 372 -8.28 -14.89 0.78
CA MET A 372 -8.18 -16.15 0.04
C MET A 372 -6.77 -16.37 -0.55
N SER A 373 -6.19 -15.35 -1.18
CA SER A 373 -4.81 -15.41 -1.69
C SER A 373 -3.76 -15.50 -0.57
N ARG A 374 -3.97 -14.86 0.58
CA ARG A 374 -3.09 -15.04 1.77
C ARG A 374 -3.15 -16.44 2.33
N MET A 375 -4.30 -17.08 2.20
CA MET A 375 -4.54 -18.45 2.60
C MET A 375 -4.26 -19.45 1.47
N GLU A 376 -3.68 -19.03 0.32
CA GLU A 376 -3.28 -19.95 -0.75
C GLU A 376 -2.37 -21.03 -0.17
N TYR A 377 -3.02 -22.14 0.10
CA TYR A 377 -2.52 -23.18 0.95
C TYR A 377 -1.65 -24.07 0.09
N ARG A 378 -0.36 -24.09 0.40
CA ARG A 378 0.51 -25.16 -0.07
C ARG A 378 0.25 -26.36 0.82
N ALA A 379 -0.45 -27.35 0.28
CA ALA A 379 -0.61 -28.63 0.95
C ALA A 379 0.77 -29.14 1.41
N PRO A 380 0.96 -29.44 2.71
CA PRO A 380 2.12 -30.15 3.18
C PRO A 380 2.34 -31.38 2.31
N ALA A 381 3.58 -31.59 1.87
CA ALA A 381 3.90 -32.82 1.18
C ALA A 381 3.56 -34.01 2.09
N GLY A 382 2.83 -34.99 1.57
CA GLY A 382 2.51 -36.23 2.29
C GLY A 382 1.10 -36.34 2.88
N ILE A 383 0.24 -35.32 2.79
CA ILE A 383 -1.17 -35.49 3.16
C ILE A 383 -2.01 -36.03 2.00
N SER A 384 -3.09 -36.75 2.33
CA SER A 384 -4.01 -37.27 1.32
C SER A 384 -4.74 -36.13 0.60
N LYS A 385 -5.19 -36.38 -0.63
CA LYS A 385 -5.99 -35.39 -1.40
C LYS A 385 -7.26 -34.96 -0.66
N ALA A 386 -7.90 -35.87 0.06
CA ALA A 386 -9.11 -35.57 0.84
C ALA A 386 -8.81 -34.66 2.03
N GLU A 387 -7.71 -34.92 2.74
CA GLU A 387 -7.25 -34.08 3.85
C GLU A 387 -6.82 -32.69 3.37
N ALA A 388 -6.14 -32.61 2.22
CA ALA A 388 -5.77 -31.33 1.61
C ALA A 388 -7.01 -30.49 1.25
N GLU A 389 -8.06 -31.13 0.73
CA GLU A 389 -9.31 -30.44 0.39
C GLU A 389 -10.07 -29.99 1.64
N LEU A 390 -10.11 -30.81 2.71
CA LEU A 390 -10.71 -30.41 3.99
C LEU A 390 -9.98 -29.21 4.61
N GLN A 391 -8.64 -29.26 4.67
CA GLN A 391 -7.84 -28.15 5.19
C GLN A 391 -8.01 -26.88 4.35
N LYS A 392 -8.14 -27.01 3.03
CA LYS A 392 -8.47 -25.90 2.13
C LYS A 392 -9.85 -25.31 2.45
N GLN A 393 -10.88 -26.14 2.63
CA GLN A 393 -12.22 -25.67 3.01
C GLN A 393 -12.23 -24.94 4.36
N GLU A 394 -11.51 -25.46 5.35
CA GLU A 394 -11.35 -24.77 6.65
C GLU A 394 -10.61 -23.44 6.52
N ALA A 395 -9.55 -23.38 5.71
CA ALA A 395 -8.81 -22.16 5.43
C ALA A 395 -9.70 -21.12 4.72
N MET A 396 -10.54 -21.55 3.77
CA MET A 396 -11.52 -20.70 3.11
C MET A 396 -12.54 -20.14 4.09
N LYS A 397 -13.09 -20.98 4.99
CA LYS A 397 -14.02 -20.53 6.03
C LYS A 397 -13.37 -19.52 6.97
N LYS A 398 -12.12 -19.76 7.40
CA LYS A 398 -11.35 -18.81 8.21
C LYS A 398 -11.09 -17.49 7.47
N ALA A 399 -10.78 -17.54 6.17
CA ALA A 399 -10.57 -16.36 5.32
C ALA A 399 -11.85 -15.52 5.19
N GLN A 400 -13.00 -16.18 5.01
CA GLN A 400 -14.31 -15.53 4.93
C GLN A 400 -14.67 -14.83 6.25
N ILE A 401 -14.53 -15.52 7.38
CA ILE A 401 -14.77 -14.94 8.72
C ILE A 401 -13.86 -13.73 8.97
N LYS A 402 -12.56 -13.87 8.69
CA LYS A 402 -11.62 -12.73 8.82
C LYS A 402 -12.02 -11.57 7.91
N SER A 403 -12.37 -11.84 6.65
CA SER A 403 -12.80 -10.81 5.70
C SER A 403 -14.02 -10.05 6.21
N PHE A 404 -14.99 -10.77 6.78
CA PHE A 404 -16.19 -10.19 7.37
C PHE A 404 -15.87 -9.24 8.53
N TYR A 405 -15.05 -9.65 9.49
CA TYR A 405 -14.65 -8.79 10.62
C TYR A 405 -13.85 -7.57 10.18
N ILE A 406 -12.96 -7.73 9.20
CA ILE A 406 -12.22 -6.61 8.60
C ILE A 406 -13.20 -5.61 7.97
N LEU A 407 -14.23 -6.10 7.30
CA LEU A 407 -15.22 -5.27 6.65
C LEU A 407 -16.11 -4.54 7.65
N ILE A 408 -16.52 -5.18 8.75
CA ILE A 408 -17.22 -4.50 9.85
C ILE A 408 -16.38 -3.32 10.32
N ALA A 409 -15.10 -3.56 10.66
CA ALA A 409 -14.24 -2.50 11.16
C ALA A 409 -14.05 -1.35 10.16
N LYS A 410 -13.86 -1.64 8.87
CA LYS A 410 -13.78 -0.60 7.82
C LYS A 410 -15.08 0.16 7.66
N THR A 411 -16.21 -0.53 7.70
CA THR A 411 -17.53 0.09 7.56
C THR A 411 -17.78 1.07 8.70
N VAL A 412 -17.56 0.60 9.92
CA VAL A 412 -17.69 1.41 11.13
C VAL A 412 -16.75 2.62 11.12
N THR A 413 -15.50 2.44 10.69
CA THR A 413 -14.49 3.51 10.82
C THR A 413 -14.39 4.46 9.62
N GLU A 414 -14.74 4.01 8.41
CA GLU A 414 -14.56 4.74 7.16
C GLU A 414 -15.89 5.14 6.48
N LEU A 415 -16.95 4.33 6.63
CA LEU A 415 -18.19 4.50 5.87
C LEU A 415 -19.33 5.09 6.68
N TRP A 416 -19.41 4.82 7.97
CA TRP A 416 -20.38 5.45 8.87
C TRP A 416 -19.99 6.91 9.10
N ASP A 417 -20.97 7.80 8.98
CA ASP A 417 -20.79 9.19 9.35
C ASP A 417 -20.62 9.35 10.86
N PRO A 418 -20.03 10.45 11.34
CA PRO A 418 -19.80 10.67 12.76
C PRO A 418 -21.07 10.62 13.61
N SER A 419 -22.21 11.13 13.12
CA SER A 419 -23.45 11.16 13.91
C SER A 419 -24.00 9.76 14.17
N PHE A 420 -23.97 8.90 13.15
CA PHE A 420 -24.38 7.50 13.27
C PHE A 420 -23.45 6.73 14.20
N ARG A 421 -22.12 6.94 14.13
CA ARG A 421 -21.17 6.32 15.06
C ARG A 421 -21.45 6.69 16.52
N ASN A 422 -21.71 7.97 16.80
CA ASN A 422 -22.03 8.42 18.16
C ASN A 422 -23.32 7.77 18.67
N ARG A 423 -24.36 7.64 17.82
CA ARG A 423 -25.59 6.91 18.18
C ARG A 423 -25.28 5.45 18.53
N VAL A 424 -24.51 4.76 17.68
CA VAL A 424 -24.17 3.35 17.88
C VAL A 424 -23.31 3.16 19.14
N GLU A 425 -22.33 4.02 19.40
CA GLU A 425 -21.56 3.99 20.64
C GLU A 425 -22.47 4.05 21.88
N ASN A 426 -23.42 4.99 21.90
CA ASN A 426 -24.38 5.09 23.00
C ASN A 426 -25.23 3.82 23.18
N LEU A 427 -25.63 3.16 22.09
CA LEU A 427 -26.37 1.89 22.15
C LEU A 427 -25.51 0.76 22.74
N ILE A 428 -24.25 0.65 22.28
CA ILE A 428 -23.30 -0.36 22.76
C ILE A 428 -22.97 -0.14 24.25
N LEU A 429 -22.76 1.11 24.68
CA LEU A 429 -22.50 1.42 26.09
C LEU A 429 -23.73 1.14 26.98
N LYS A 430 -24.95 1.45 26.52
CA LYS A 430 -26.18 1.07 27.23
C LYS A 430 -26.30 -0.45 27.37
N LYS A 431 -26.03 -1.18 26.28
CA LYS A 431 -26.02 -2.65 26.27
C LYS A 431 -24.99 -3.21 27.26
N ALA A 432 -23.78 -2.64 27.29
CA ALA A 432 -22.72 -3.02 28.23
C ALA A 432 -23.13 -2.79 29.70
N VAL A 433 -23.85 -1.71 30.01
CA VAL A 433 -24.41 -1.48 31.36
C VAL A 433 -25.47 -2.52 31.71
N MET A 434 -26.39 -2.81 30.78
CA MET A 434 -27.45 -3.81 30.98
C MET A 434 -26.87 -5.20 31.29
N GLU A 435 -25.78 -5.57 30.63
CA GLU A 435 -25.07 -6.84 30.86
C GLU A 435 -24.05 -6.79 32.01
N LYS A 436 -24.01 -5.67 32.76
CA LYS A 436 -23.10 -5.45 33.90
C LYS A 436 -21.62 -5.54 33.54
N GLN A 437 -21.28 -5.32 32.27
CA GLN A 437 -19.89 -5.24 31.83
C GLN A 437 -19.28 -3.87 32.15
N ILE A 438 -20.07 -2.81 32.28
CA ILE A 438 -19.59 -1.51 32.77
C ILE A 438 -20.58 -0.92 33.79
N LYS A 439 -20.07 -0.05 34.68
CA LYS A 439 -20.93 0.76 35.56
C LYS A 439 -21.54 1.91 34.76
N SER A 440 -22.77 2.32 35.07
CA SER A 440 -23.46 3.39 34.35
C SER A 440 -22.72 4.74 34.41
N ASN A 441 -22.07 5.03 35.54
CA ASN A 441 -21.27 6.24 35.71
C ASN A 441 -19.97 6.26 34.89
N TYR A 442 -19.57 5.15 34.27
CA TYR A 442 -18.42 5.13 33.36
C TYR A 442 -18.75 5.61 31.95
N ILE A 443 -20.03 5.66 31.56
CA ILE A 443 -20.43 6.11 30.22
C ILE A 443 -19.88 7.51 29.95
N ASP A 444 -20.07 8.43 30.90
CA ASP A 444 -19.61 9.80 30.76
C ASP A 444 -18.09 9.89 30.61
N TRP A 445 -17.33 9.00 31.25
CA TRP A 445 -15.87 8.94 31.14
C TRP A 445 -15.41 8.35 29.80
N ILE A 446 -16.14 7.37 29.27
CA ILE A 446 -15.80 6.73 27.99
C ILE A 446 -16.06 7.70 26.82
N LEU A 447 -17.18 8.42 26.86
CA LEU A 447 -17.58 9.34 25.78
C LEU A 447 -16.65 10.55 25.60
N VAL A 448 -15.69 10.78 26.51
CA VAL A 448 -14.71 11.88 26.38
C VAL A 448 -13.59 11.55 25.38
N PHE A 449 -13.35 10.27 25.10
CA PHE A 449 -12.28 9.85 24.20
C PHE A 449 -12.64 9.96 22.71
N GLU A 450 -13.91 10.20 22.37
CA GLU A 450 -14.30 10.50 21.00
C GLU A 450 -14.04 11.97 20.65
N ASN A 451 -13.44 12.19 19.48
CA ASN A 451 -13.09 13.53 19.01
C ASN A 451 -14.38 14.30 18.66
N LYS A 452 -14.90 15.04 19.64
CA LYS A 452 -15.95 16.04 19.46
C LYS A 452 -15.41 17.28 18.75
N ASP A 453 -14.85 17.14 17.54
CA ASP A 453 -14.77 18.26 16.57
C ASP A 453 -16.19 18.60 16.03
N SER A 454 -17.15 18.61 16.96
CA SER A 454 -18.57 18.87 16.81
C SER A 454 -18.86 20.29 16.35
N SER A 455 -17.89 21.21 16.50
CA SER A 455 -17.95 22.54 15.90
C SER A 455 -18.02 22.51 14.37
N GLN A 456 -17.59 21.43 13.72
CA GLN A 456 -17.79 21.23 12.27
C GLN A 456 -19.04 20.39 11.93
N ALA A 457 -19.60 19.64 12.89
CA ALA A 457 -20.77 18.80 12.65
C ALA A 457 -22.08 19.60 12.59
N GLU A 458 -22.19 20.69 13.33
CA GLU A 458 -23.44 21.49 13.39
C GLU A 458 -23.73 22.29 12.12
N THR A 459 -22.75 22.51 11.25
CA THR A 459 -22.92 23.29 10.00
C THR A 459 -23.11 22.43 8.75
N SER A 460 -22.94 21.10 8.86
CA SER A 460 -23.13 20.13 7.79
C SER A 460 -24.60 19.69 7.68
N SER A 461 -25.44 20.61 7.18
CA SER A 461 -26.68 20.39 6.42
C SER A 461 -27.66 19.27 6.84
N LYS A 462 -28.87 19.70 7.23
CA LYS A 462 -30.12 18.93 7.35
C LYS A 462 -30.61 18.23 6.06
N GLU A 463 -29.88 18.30 4.94
CA GLU A 463 -30.41 17.94 3.62
C GLU A 463 -30.14 16.50 3.18
N ASP A 464 -29.35 15.71 3.91
CA ASP A 464 -29.02 14.31 3.53
C ASP A 464 -29.35 13.28 4.63
N SER A 465 -30.17 13.62 5.63
CA SER A 465 -30.63 12.65 6.64
C SER A 465 -31.76 11.78 6.08
N ASP A 466 -31.51 11.05 5.00
CA ASP A 466 -32.22 9.81 4.74
C ASP A 466 -31.85 8.87 5.88
N GLU A 467 -32.61 8.93 6.98
CA GLU A 467 -32.45 8.04 8.13
C GLU A 467 -32.45 6.60 7.60
N LEU A 468 -31.31 5.92 7.77
CA LEU A 468 -31.21 4.51 7.46
C LEU A 468 -32.29 3.77 8.28
N PRO A 469 -33.20 3.01 7.66
CA PRO A 469 -34.33 2.36 8.34
C PRO A 469 -33.86 1.09 9.07
N ILE A 470 -32.85 1.21 9.92
CA ILE A 470 -32.21 0.09 10.59
C ILE A 470 -32.57 0.17 12.06
N LYS A 471 -33.04 -0.97 12.57
CA LYS A 471 -33.41 -1.09 13.97
C LYS A 471 -32.14 -1.10 14.81
N ASP A 472 -32.15 -0.34 15.90
CA ASP A 472 -31.03 -0.28 16.84
C ASP A 472 -30.64 -1.67 17.37
N GLU A 473 -31.64 -2.56 17.56
CA GLU A 473 -31.39 -3.92 18.02
C GLU A 473 -30.52 -4.73 17.05
N ASP A 474 -30.68 -4.53 15.74
CA ASP A 474 -29.94 -5.30 14.75
C ASP A 474 -28.46 -4.86 14.70
N ILE A 475 -28.20 -3.55 14.87
CA ILE A 475 -26.82 -3.01 14.94
C ILE A 475 -26.12 -3.50 16.21
N VAL A 476 -26.83 -3.44 17.34
CA VAL A 476 -26.31 -3.96 18.61
C VAL A 476 -26.00 -5.44 18.47
N LYS A 477 -26.91 -6.25 17.90
CA LYS A 477 -26.67 -7.68 17.66
C LYS A 477 -25.42 -7.92 16.80
N LEU A 478 -25.28 -7.20 15.68
CA LEU A 478 -24.11 -7.35 14.80
C LEU A 478 -22.79 -7.05 15.53
N LEU A 479 -22.71 -5.96 16.28
CA LEU A 479 -21.46 -5.54 16.89
C LEU A 479 -21.18 -6.26 18.23
N TRP A 480 -22.21 -6.42 19.04
CA TRP A 480 -22.12 -7.02 20.38
C TRP A 480 -21.94 -8.54 20.32
N ASP A 481 -22.75 -9.20 19.51
CA ASP A 481 -22.81 -10.66 19.44
C ASP A 481 -21.92 -11.20 18.31
N GLU A 482 -22.14 -10.75 17.06
CA GLU A 482 -21.45 -11.33 15.89
C GLU A 482 -19.99 -10.86 15.77
N PHE A 483 -19.71 -9.57 15.99
CA PHE A 483 -18.35 -9.03 16.01
C PHE A 483 -17.66 -9.23 17.36
N MET A 484 -18.39 -9.70 18.38
CA MET A 484 -17.90 -10.05 19.71
C MET A 484 -17.30 -8.88 20.51
N LEU A 485 -17.92 -7.69 20.45
CA LEU A 485 -17.54 -6.59 21.37
C LEU A 485 -17.73 -6.99 22.84
N SER A 486 -18.70 -7.85 23.16
CA SER A 486 -18.94 -8.36 24.51
C SER A 486 -17.73 -9.11 25.10
N GLU A 487 -17.01 -9.87 24.27
CA GLU A 487 -15.79 -10.58 24.66
C GLU A 487 -14.64 -9.58 24.93
N HIS A 488 -14.46 -8.58 24.06
CA HIS A 488 -13.48 -7.51 24.28
C HIS A 488 -13.75 -6.74 25.57
N PHE A 489 -15.00 -6.35 25.82
CA PHE A 489 -15.39 -5.67 27.06
C PHE A 489 -15.11 -6.54 28.28
N THR A 490 -15.36 -7.85 28.21
CA THR A 490 -15.04 -8.81 29.27
C THR A 490 -13.53 -8.85 29.56
N GLN A 491 -12.70 -8.92 28.51
CA GLN A 491 -11.23 -8.90 28.65
C GLN A 491 -10.73 -7.59 29.28
N VAL A 492 -11.27 -6.44 28.87
CA VAL A 492 -10.92 -5.14 29.49
C VAL A 492 -11.35 -5.09 30.95
N GLN A 493 -12.54 -5.60 31.31
CA GLN A 493 -12.94 -5.64 32.72
C GLN A 493 -12.11 -6.60 33.56
N GLN A 494 -11.71 -7.74 33.01
CA GLN A 494 -10.82 -8.68 33.70
C GLN A 494 -9.48 -8.02 34.01
N HIS A 495 -8.88 -7.33 33.03
CA HIS A 495 -7.66 -6.59 33.26
C HIS A 495 -7.85 -5.48 34.31
N ARG A 496 -8.93 -4.68 34.20
CA ARG A 496 -9.26 -3.64 35.21
C ARG A 496 -9.54 -4.22 36.60
N HIS A 497 -10.02 -5.45 36.70
CA HIS A 497 -10.13 -6.14 37.98
C HIS A 497 -8.75 -6.36 38.60
N TRP A 498 -7.78 -6.86 37.82
CA TRP A 498 -6.39 -7.02 38.27
C TRP A 498 -5.71 -5.70 38.62
N ILE A 499 -6.00 -4.63 37.88
CA ILE A 499 -5.54 -3.27 38.21
C ILE A 499 -6.01 -2.85 39.60
N ARG A 500 -7.29 -3.05 39.92
CA ARG A 500 -7.83 -2.78 41.25
C ARG A 500 -7.22 -3.67 42.33
N GLN A 501 -7.05 -4.96 42.06
CA GLN A 501 -6.43 -5.89 43.02
C GLN A 501 -4.99 -5.47 43.34
N SER A 502 -4.19 -5.16 42.31
CA SER A 502 -2.83 -4.64 42.46
C SER A 502 -2.81 -3.35 43.27
N TYR A 503 -3.71 -2.40 42.96
CA TYR A 503 -3.83 -1.17 43.73
C TYR A 503 -4.19 -1.42 45.19
N GLN A 504 -5.20 -2.24 45.47
CA GLN A 504 -5.62 -2.55 46.85
C GLN A 504 -4.49 -3.14 47.69
N HIS A 505 -3.64 -4.00 47.10
CA HIS A 505 -2.48 -4.56 47.77
C HIS A 505 -1.39 -3.50 48.02
N LEU A 506 -1.23 -2.55 47.12
CA LEU A 506 -0.10 -1.60 47.13
C LEU A 506 -0.45 -0.18 47.56
N ALA A 507 -1.73 0.13 47.82
CA ALA A 507 -2.23 1.49 48.02
C ALA A 507 -1.52 2.23 49.17
N HIS A 508 -1.19 1.52 50.25
CA HIS A 508 -0.49 2.10 51.40
C HIS A 508 0.95 2.53 51.09
N PHE A 509 1.56 2.03 50.02
CA PHE A 509 2.87 2.49 49.51
C PHE A 509 2.75 3.67 48.54
N MET A 510 1.53 4.04 48.12
CA MET A 510 1.27 5.04 47.08
C MET A 510 0.14 5.99 47.50
N PRO A 511 0.26 6.70 48.65
CA PRO A 511 -0.78 7.60 49.14
C PRO A 511 -1.13 8.74 48.16
N GLU A 512 -0.22 9.06 47.23
CA GLU A 512 -0.41 10.06 46.18
C GLU A 512 -1.19 9.54 44.95
N LEU A 513 -1.57 8.26 44.90
CA LEU A 513 -2.35 7.66 43.81
C LEU A 513 -3.83 7.49 44.24
N PRO A 514 -4.75 8.36 43.80
CA PRO A 514 -6.16 8.26 44.13
C PRO A 514 -6.80 7.01 43.50
N GLU A 515 -7.72 6.37 44.24
CA GLU A 515 -8.48 5.21 43.74
C GLU A 515 -9.27 5.54 42.46
N GLU A 516 -9.73 6.78 42.29
CA GLU A 516 -10.48 7.18 41.10
C GLU A 516 -9.62 7.18 39.81
N VAL A 517 -8.31 7.38 39.93
CA VAL A 517 -7.37 7.21 38.81
C VAL A 517 -7.36 5.75 38.36
N ILE A 518 -7.31 4.82 39.32
CA ILE A 518 -7.38 3.37 39.10
C ILE A 518 -8.74 2.95 38.54
N GLU A 519 -9.84 3.54 39.00
CA GLU A 519 -11.17 3.28 38.46
C GLU A 519 -11.30 3.72 37.00
N ARG A 520 -10.50 4.69 36.53
CA ARG A 520 -10.53 5.19 35.15
C ARG A 520 -9.58 4.48 34.20
N HIS A 521 -8.65 3.70 34.74
CA HIS A 521 -7.67 2.96 33.97
C HIS A 521 -8.34 2.18 32.83
N ASP A 522 -7.80 2.34 31.62
CA ASP A 522 -8.19 1.60 30.41
C ASP A 522 -9.62 1.84 29.91
N LEU A 523 -10.35 2.83 30.44
CA LEU A 523 -11.69 3.12 29.96
C LEU A 523 -11.73 3.58 28.50
N SER A 524 -10.63 4.16 27.97
CA SER A 524 -10.62 4.54 26.55
C SER A 524 -10.70 3.31 25.63
N LYS A 525 -10.25 2.12 26.07
CA LYS A 525 -10.38 0.87 25.30
C LYS A 525 -11.84 0.44 25.10
N LEU A 526 -12.77 1.01 25.86
CA LEU A 526 -14.21 0.81 25.73
C LEU A 526 -14.89 1.85 24.83
N ALA A 527 -14.18 2.95 24.50
CA ALA A 527 -14.65 3.90 23.51
C ALA A 527 -14.75 3.23 22.14
N PHE A 528 -15.75 3.62 21.36
CA PHE A 528 -16.19 2.83 20.22
C PHE A 528 -15.07 2.60 19.20
N SER A 529 -14.41 3.67 18.75
CA SER A 529 -13.29 3.57 17.79
C SER A 529 -12.14 2.67 18.27
N GLN A 530 -11.82 2.69 19.56
CA GLN A 530 -10.77 1.84 20.11
C GLN A 530 -11.24 0.39 20.26
N SER A 531 -12.45 0.18 20.78
CA SER A 531 -13.03 -1.16 20.97
C SER A 531 -13.05 -1.97 19.68
N ILE A 532 -13.35 -1.35 18.53
CA ILE A 532 -13.30 -2.01 17.21
C ILE A 532 -11.89 -2.51 16.87
N GLY A 533 -10.88 -1.65 17.09
CA GLY A 533 -9.49 -2.01 16.82
C GLY A 533 -8.96 -3.09 17.76
N TYR A 534 -9.22 -2.97 19.06
CA TYR A 534 -8.82 -3.96 20.07
C TYR A 534 -9.52 -5.31 19.86
N THR A 535 -10.81 -5.32 19.51
CA THR A 535 -11.56 -6.55 19.21
C THR A 535 -10.95 -7.29 18.02
N LEU A 536 -10.60 -6.58 16.94
CA LEU A 536 -9.87 -7.21 15.83
C LEU A 536 -8.57 -7.86 16.28
N LYS A 537 -7.80 -7.18 17.13
CA LYS A 537 -6.48 -7.67 17.54
C LYS A 537 -6.55 -8.83 18.54
N TRP A 538 -7.36 -8.72 19.57
CA TRP A 538 -7.32 -9.61 20.74
C TRP A 538 -8.37 -10.70 20.68
N VAL A 539 -9.54 -10.42 20.11
CA VAL A 539 -10.60 -11.43 19.93
C VAL A 539 -10.38 -12.19 18.62
N HIS A 540 -10.13 -11.47 17.52
CA HIS A 540 -10.05 -12.09 16.18
C HIS A 540 -8.63 -12.41 15.71
N ASN A 541 -7.60 -11.97 16.43
CA ASN A 541 -6.18 -12.09 16.04
C ASN A 541 -5.88 -11.55 14.63
N ILE A 542 -6.46 -10.39 14.29
CA ILE A 542 -6.31 -9.68 13.03
C ILE A 542 -5.51 -8.38 13.26
N ASN A 543 -4.32 -8.29 12.67
CA ASN A 543 -3.44 -7.11 12.79
C ASN A 543 -3.61 -6.17 11.58
N LEU A 544 -4.45 -5.15 11.74
CA LEU A 544 -4.73 -4.14 10.71
C LEU A 544 -4.34 -2.72 11.12
N PRO A 545 -4.25 -1.77 10.16
CA PRO A 545 -4.02 -0.36 10.46
C PRO A 545 -5.03 0.23 11.45
N VAL A 546 -6.29 -0.21 11.42
CA VAL A 546 -7.34 0.22 12.38
C VAL A 546 -6.99 -0.14 13.83
N TRP A 547 -6.41 -1.33 14.07
CA TRP A 547 -5.90 -1.71 15.38
C TRP A 547 -4.75 -0.78 15.81
N ARG A 548 -3.80 -0.50 14.92
CA ARG A 548 -2.68 0.40 15.24
C ARG A 548 -3.16 1.80 15.58
N LYS A 549 -4.12 2.32 14.81
CA LYS A 549 -4.76 3.62 15.09
C LYS A 549 -5.45 3.62 16.46
N ALA A 550 -6.19 2.56 16.81
CA ALA A 550 -6.81 2.40 18.12
C ALA A 550 -5.78 2.35 19.26
N CYS A 551 -4.71 1.57 19.08
CA CYS A 551 -3.60 1.45 20.02
C CYS A 551 -2.87 2.80 20.18
N ASP A 552 -2.57 3.50 19.09
CA ASP A 552 -1.93 4.81 19.11
C ASP A 552 -2.82 5.84 19.81
N LEU A 553 -4.14 5.84 19.55
CA LEU A 553 -5.08 6.71 20.26
C LEU A 553 -5.09 6.43 21.76
N HIS A 554 -5.11 5.16 22.17
CA HIS A 554 -5.04 4.77 23.57
C HIS A 554 -3.73 5.24 24.23
N LEU A 555 -2.59 4.92 23.62
CA LEU A 555 -1.26 5.27 24.14
C LEU A 555 -1.02 6.79 24.20
N ASN A 556 -1.59 7.55 23.28
CA ASN A 556 -1.42 9.01 23.24
C ASN A 556 -2.50 9.79 24.00
N ASN A 557 -3.59 9.16 24.46
CA ASN A 557 -4.66 9.86 25.17
C ASN A 557 -4.80 9.45 26.65
N GLU A 558 -4.19 8.34 27.07
CA GLU A 558 -4.21 7.93 28.48
C GLU A 558 -2.91 8.32 29.20
N PRO A 559 -3.00 8.99 30.36
CA PRO A 559 -1.85 9.63 30.97
C PRO A 559 -0.87 8.67 31.65
N HIS A 560 -1.23 7.42 31.91
CA HIS A 560 -0.29 6.41 32.42
C HIS A 560 0.64 5.82 31.35
N HIS A 561 0.47 6.19 30.07
CA HIS A 561 1.37 5.77 28.99
C HIS A 561 2.47 6.80 28.75
N PRO A 562 3.75 6.41 28.74
CA PRO A 562 4.86 7.31 28.42
C PRO A 562 4.74 8.01 27.06
N GLN A 563 4.00 7.41 26.12
CA GLN A 563 3.78 7.95 24.77
C GLN A 563 3.08 9.31 24.80
N LEU A 564 2.11 9.54 25.70
CA LEU A 564 1.51 10.87 25.88
C LEU A 564 2.57 11.93 26.22
N TRP A 565 3.56 11.58 27.05
CA TRP A 565 4.54 12.51 27.62
C TRP A 565 5.74 12.79 26.73
N CYS A 566 6.01 11.96 25.72
CA CYS A 566 7.17 12.15 24.85
C CYS A 566 7.12 13.47 24.04
N ASN A 567 8.27 13.94 23.55
CA ASN A 567 8.40 15.18 22.77
C ASN A 567 7.65 15.18 21.42
N LYS A 568 7.02 14.07 21.01
CA LYS A 568 6.18 14.03 19.80
C LYS A 568 4.85 14.76 19.99
N ASN A 569 4.38 14.89 21.24
CA ASN A 569 3.13 15.54 21.58
C ASN A 569 3.38 16.99 22.02
N THR A 570 2.60 17.92 21.49
CA THR A 570 2.68 19.33 21.87
C THR A 570 2.16 19.52 23.30
N VAL A 571 2.58 20.61 23.95
CA VAL A 571 2.04 21.01 25.28
C VAL A 571 0.51 21.12 25.23
N GLU A 572 -0.03 21.73 24.17
CA GLU A 572 -1.46 21.86 23.95
C GLU A 572 -2.17 20.50 23.82
N HIS A 573 -1.57 19.54 23.11
CA HIS A 573 -2.14 18.20 23.00
C HIS A 573 -2.15 17.49 24.36
N LYS A 574 -1.06 17.56 25.13
CA LYS A 574 -0.98 16.97 26.48
C LYS A 574 -2.02 17.59 27.42
N GLN A 575 -2.15 18.91 27.39
CA GLN A 575 -3.14 19.65 28.18
C GLN A 575 -4.55 19.21 27.81
N ASN A 576 -4.90 19.22 26.52
CA ASN A 576 -6.21 18.82 26.03
C ASN A 576 -6.55 17.37 26.42
N CYS A 577 -5.58 16.45 26.36
CA CYS A 577 -5.80 15.06 26.77
C CYS A 577 -6.05 14.95 28.27
N LEU A 578 -5.28 15.67 29.10
CA LEU A 578 -5.45 15.67 30.55
C LEU A 578 -6.76 16.31 30.98
N GLU A 579 -7.13 17.46 30.41
CA GLU A 579 -8.40 18.13 30.68
C GLU A 579 -9.59 17.26 30.29
N LYS A 580 -9.53 16.63 29.11
CA LYS A 580 -10.51 15.62 28.69
C LYS A 580 -10.57 14.45 29.65
N TRP A 581 -9.43 13.86 29.98
CA TRP A 581 -9.36 12.69 30.87
C TRP A 581 -9.90 13.03 32.26
N LEU A 582 -9.54 14.18 32.83
CA LEU A 582 -10.01 14.64 34.14
C LEU A 582 -11.52 15.03 34.11
N GLY A 583 -11.97 15.67 33.02
CA GLY A 583 -13.28 16.30 32.91
C GLY A 583 -13.37 17.57 33.77
N ASP A 584 -14.59 18.02 34.08
CA ASP A 584 -14.83 19.23 34.91
C ASP A 584 -14.47 19.07 36.40
N ARG A 585 -13.74 18.00 36.75
CA ARG A 585 -13.47 17.61 38.13
C ARG A 585 -11.98 17.81 38.43
N GLU A 586 -11.64 18.98 38.96
CA GLU A 586 -10.32 19.24 39.58
C GLU A 586 -10.08 18.42 40.86
N SER A 587 -11.01 17.53 41.24
CA SER A 587 -11.09 16.88 42.54
C SER A 587 -10.12 15.72 42.78
N TYR A 588 -9.29 15.32 41.81
CA TYR A 588 -8.42 14.14 41.95
C TYR A 588 -7.01 14.47 42.44
N GLY A 589 -6.80 15.67 42.99
CA GLY A 589 -5.49 16.13 43.44
C GLY A 589 -4.50 16.41 42.31
N VAL A 590 -4.95 16.38 41.05
CA VAL A 590 -4.15 16.71 39.87
C VAL A 590 -4.64 18.03 39.30
N VAL A 591 -3.85 19.08 39.50
CA VAL A 591 -4.09 20.40 38.92
C VAL A 591 -3.28 20.48 37.62
N VAL A 592 -3.94 20.43 36.46
CA VAL A 592 -3.26 20.40 35.14
C VAL A 592 -2.31 21.59 34.98
N SER A 593 -2.72 22.77 35.44
CA SER A 593 -1.93 24.00 35.38
C SER A 593 -0.67 23.97 36.27
N ALA A 594 -0.57 23.02 37.20
CA ALA A 594 0.61 22.81 38.04
C ALA A 594 1.60 21.77 37.44
N LEU A 595 1.24 21.10 36.33
CA LEU A 595 2.08 20.11 35.69
C LEU A 595 3.07 20.76 34.71
N ASP A 596 4.32 20.28 34.70
CA ASP A 596 5.29 20.65 33.67
C ASP A 596 5.06 19.85 32.39
N LEU A 597 4.12 20.31 31.57
CA LEU A 597 3.77 19.65 30.31
C LEU A 597 4.87 19.76 29.23
N LYS A 598 5.90 20.59 29.43
CA LYS A 598 7.07 20.63 28.56
C LYS A 598 8.04 19.49 28.82
N SER A 599 7.96 18.89 30.01
CA SER A 599 8.78 17.74 30.38
C SER A 599 8.36 16.48 29.61
N GLU A 600 9.34 15.60 29.37
CA GLU A 600 9.11 14.21 28.96
C GLU A 600 8.84 13.29 30.15
N ASN A 601 9.10 13.76 31.38
CA ASN A 601 8.81 12.99 32.59
C ASN A 601 7.31 12.99 32.87
N MET A 602 6.80 11.83 33.24
CA MET A 602 5.40 11.65 33.62
C MET A 602 5.10 12.34 34.95
N ALA A 603 3.88 12.86 35.11
CA ALA A 603 3.44 13.27 36.44
C ALA A 603 3.39 12.05 37.38
N ARG A 604 3.84 12.24 38.63
CA ARG A 604 4.04 11.13 39.60
C ARG A 604 2.82 10.22 39.75
N VAL A 605 1.62 10.80 39.82
CA VAL A 605 0.36 10.06 39.94
C VAL A 605 0.17 9.06 38.78
N PHE A 606 0.43 9.48 37.54
CA PHE A 606 0.26 8.61 36.37
C PHE A 606 1.44 7.65 36.19
N LEU A 607 2.62 8.01 36.70
CA LEU A 607 3.76 7.10 36.76
C LEU A 607 3.50 5.93 37.72
N LEU A 608 2.84 6.20 38.85
CA LEU A 608 2.40 5.17 39.80
C LEU A 608 1.25 4.33 39.23
N GLU A 609 0.29 4.94 38.52
CA GLU A 609 -0.72 4.18 37.76
C GLU A 609 -0.05 3.23 36.75
N SER A 610 0.97 3.70 36.03
CA SER A 610 1.76 2.90 35.08
C SER A 610 2.49 1.73 35.76
N LEU A 611 2.97 1.91 36.99
CA LEU A 611 3.52 0.84 37.81
C LEU A 611 2.46 -0.19 38.19
N ILE A 612 1.27 0.24 38.64
CA ILE A 612 0.15 -0.64 38.93
C ILE A 612 -0.29 -1.44 37.69
N ASP A 613 -0.30 -0.81 36.51
CA ASP A 613 -0.55 -1.48 35.22
C ASP A 613 0.44 -2.61 34.96
N MET A 614 1.75 -2.33 35.04
CA MET A 614 2.77 -3.38 34.86
C MET A 614 2.62 -4.53 35.86
N VAL A 615 2.34 -4.22 37.13
CA VAL A 615 2.09 -5.23 38.16
C VAL A 615 0.86 -6.07 37.84
N ALA A 616 -0.25 -5.43 37.43
CA ALA A 616 -1.47 -6.13 37.07
C ALA A 616 -1.30 -7.04 35.86
N VAL A 617 -0.60 -6.59 34.81
CA VAL A 617 -0.29 -7.42 33.63
C VAL A 617 0.53 -8.65 34.02
N GLU A 618 1.57 -8.46 34.83
CA GLU A 618 2.42 -9.56 35.31
C GLU A 618 1.63 -10.54 36.19
N TRP A 619 0.79 -10.02 37.09
CA TRP A 619 -0.05 -10.85 37.96
C TRP A 619 -1.08 -11.67 37.17
N GLU A 620 -1.77 -11.00 36.24
CA GLU A 620 -2.80 -11.58 35.37
C GLU A 620 -2.24 -12.70 34.49
N ARG A 621 -1.08 -12.46 33.85
CA ARG A 621 -0.61 -13.29 32.72
C ARG A 621 0.50 -14.27 33.07
N ASN A 622 1.39 -13.91 34.01
CA ASN A 622 2.62 -14.66 34.23
C ASN A 622 2.66 -15.35 35.60
N LYS A 623 1.95 -14.80 36.60
CA LYS A 623 2.04 -15.29 38.00
C LYS A 623 0.85 -16.15 38.41
N GLY A 624 -0.01 -16.52 37.47
CA GLY A 624 -1.09 -17.48 37.67
C GLY A 624 -2.18 -17.00 38.63
N GLN A 625 -2.34 -15.69 38.82
CA GLN A 625 -3.45 -15.10 39.58
C GLN A 625 -3.51 -15.57 41.04
N LYS A 626 -2.35 -15.92 41.62
CA LYS A 626 -2.25 -16.39 43.01
C LYS A 626 -2.59 -15.24 43.98
N PRO A 627 -3.47 -15.44 44.97
CA PRO A 627 -3.85 -14.39 45.92
C PRO A 627 -2.82 -14.15 47.04
N ASP A 628 -1.89 -15.08 47.25
CA ASP A 628 -0.95 -15.14 48.38
C ASP A 628 0.49 -14.74 48.02
N MET A 629 0.65 -13.87 47.03
CA MET A 629 1.96 -13.40 46.57
C MET A 629 2.60 -12.45 47.58
N THR A 630 3.91 -12.58 47.78
CA THR A 630 4.66 -11.56 48.54
C THR A 630 4.76 -10.27 47.74
N TYR A 631 5.04 -9.14 48.41
CA TYR A 631 5.19 -7.86 47.72
C TYR A 631 6.33 -7.90 46.68
N THR A 632 7.43 -8.57 47.01
CA THR A 632 8.60 -8.78 46.15
C THR A 632 8.25 -9.56 44.91
N GLU A 633 7.51 -10.67 45.06
CA GLU A 633 7.04 -11.46 43.93
C GLU A 633 6.08 -10.65 43.06
N LEU A 634 5.16 -9.91 43.68
CA LEU A 634 4.13 -9.12 42.98
C LEU A 634 4.76 -8.03 42.10
N ILE A 635 5.72 -7.27 42.61
CA ILE A 635 6.35 -6.18 41.86
C ILE A 635 7.53 -6.59 41.00
N TYR A 636 7.96 -7.86 41.04
CA TYR A 636 9.02 -8.32 40.14
C TYR A 636 8.60 -8.15 38.68
N MET A 637 9.44 -7.48 37.89
CA MET A 637 9.25 -7.28 36.44
C MET A 637 10.59 -7.28 35.72
N GLU A 638 10.58 -7.72 34.46
CA GLU A 638 11.76 -7.69 33.61
C GLU A 638 12.17 -6.26 33.24
N GLU A 639 13.48 -6.02 33.15
CA GLU A 639 14.09 -4.73 32.79
C GLU A 639 13.55 -4.12 31.48
N LYS A 640 13.14 -4.97 30.53
CA LYS A 640 12.56 -4.52 29.25
C LYS A 640 11.33 -3.64 29.44
N PHE A 641 10.52 -3.87 30.49
CA PHE A 641 9.33 -3.05 30.77
C PHE A 641 9.69 -1.66 31.28
N LEU A 642 10.85 -1.51 31.92
CA LEU A 642 11.34 -0.22 32.41
C LEU A 642 12.02 0.62 31.32
N SER A 643 12.39 0.01 30.20
CA SER A 643 13.08 0.69 29.09
C SER A 643 12.26 1.77 28.38
N ARG A 644 10.94 1.81 28.62
CA ARG A 644 10.01 2.79 28.04
C ARG A 644 9.95 4.12 28.79
N TYR A 645 10.52 4.21 29.99
CA TYR A 645 10.51 5.42 30.82
C TYR A 645 11.78 6.26 30.62
N THR A 646 11.70 7.55 30.93
CA THR A 646 12.90 8.40 31.00
C THR A 646 13.81 7.91 32.14
N PRO A 647 15.11 8.26 32.17
CA PRO A 647 15.99 7.91 33.28
C PRO A 647 15.49 8.40 34.65
N SER A 648 14.83 9.57 34.68
CA SER A 648 14.24 10.14 35.89
C SER A 648 13.05 9.32 36.38
N ASP A 649 12.10 9.02 35.48
CA ASP A 649 10.91 8.23 35.79
C ASP A 649 11.26 6.81 36.21
N LYS A 650 12.24 6.20 35.53
CA LYS A 650 12.77 4.89 35.87
C LYS A 650 13.38 4.87 37.28
N THR A 651 14.15 5.90 37.64
CA THR A 651 14.74 6.01 38.99
C THR A 651 13.64 6.05 40.04
N PHE A 652 12.61 6.87 39.83
CA PHE A 652 11.47 6.96 40.73
C PHE A 652 10.71 5.62 40.88
N ILE A 653 10.45 4.92 39.77
CA ILE A 653 9.81 3.59 39.80
C ILE A 653 10.66 2.61 40.61
N MET A 654 11.97 2.57 40.36
CA MET A 654 12.88 1.66 41.04
C MET A 654 12.98 1.93 42.55
N GLU A 655 13.03 3.20 42.95
CA GLU A 655 12.97 3.60 44.36
C GLU A 655 11.67 3.13 45.00
N ARG A 656 10.52 3.36 44.35
CA ARG A 656 9.22 2.91 44.87
C ARG A 656 9.15 1.39 44.99
N MET A 657 9.68 0.67 44.02
CA MET A 657 9.78 -0.78 44.06
C MET A 657 10.69 -1.28 45.20
N SER A 658 11.78 -0.58 45.52
CA SER A 658 12.63 -0.93 46.68
C SER A 658 11.84 -0.86 47.99
N VAL A 659 11.11 0.24 48.20
CA VAL A 659 10.27 0.44 49.39
C VAL A 659 9.24 -0.69 49.54
N ILE A 660 8.61 -1.11 48.43
CA ILE A 660 7.62 -2.19 48.44
C ILE A 660 8.28 -3.54 48.78
N ARG A 661 9.50 -3.83 48.29
CA ARG A 661 10.23 -5.08 48.60
C ARG A 661 10.67 -5.17 50.05
N GLU A 662 11.08 -4.04 50.63
CA GLU A 662 11.53 -3.98 52.02
C GLU A 662 10.42 -4.38 53.01
N ALA A 663 9.14 -4.23 52.62
CA ALA A 663 8.00 -4.61 53.44
C ALA A 663 7.85 -6.13 53.66
N ASP A 664 8.40 -6.98 52.79
CA ASP A 664 8.42 -8.44 53.00
C ASP A 664 9.44 -8.87 54.06
N ASN A 665 10.44 -8.03 54.37
CA ASN A 665 11.52 -8.32 55.30
C ASN A 665 11.55 -7.26 56.42
N PRO A 666 10.54 -7.21 57.31
CA PRO A 666 10.53 -6.23 58.39
C PRO A 666 11.81 -6.39 59.22
N GLN A 667 12.61 -5.31 59.29
CA GLN A 667 13.75 -5.25 60.20
C GLN A 667 13.24 -5.57 61.62
N PRO A 668 13.94 -6.41 62.40
CA PRO A 668 13.53 -6.70 63.76
C PRO A 668 13.41 -5.38 64.53
N VAL A 669 12.22 -5.11 65.06
CA VAL A 669 11.96 -3.91 65.86
C VAL A 669 12.87 -3.94 67.08
N SER A 670 13.88 -3.07 67.09
CA SER A 670 14.91 -2.97 68.13
C SER A 670 14.40 -2.31 69.40
#